data_AF-A0A6N6PN50-F1
#
_entry.id   AF-A0A6N6PN50-F1
#
_cell.length_a   1.000
_cell.length_b   1.000
_cell.length_c   1.000
_cell.angle_alpha   90.00
_cell.angle_beta   90.00
_cell.angle_gamma   90.00
#
_symmetry.space_group_name_H-M   'P 1'
#
loop_
_entity.id
_entity.type
_entity.pdbx_description
1 polymer ?
#
loop_
_entity_poly.entity_id
_entity_poly.type
_entity_poly.pdbx_seq_one_letter_code
_entity_poly.pdbx_strand_id
1 'polypeptide(L)'
;STGIYANPGQDGRAWERPCSLELIHPNGTKGFQIDAGIRIRGGFSRSTENPKHAFRFFFRSDYGTSKLRYPLFGKQATDTFDAFDLRTFQNYSWSFQGDSSGIFMRDVFSRDAQLAMGHQGERGDYYHLYINGLYWGLFNTAERPEASYGATYFGGSKTNFDVIKVEAGPYTINATDGTLVEWTKLYNLAKAGFTSDAAYLKVQGLNPDRTPNPTYPNFVDIDNLIDYMLIIIYGGNIDAPISAFLGNTSPNNFYGMRDRTGASGGFRFFCHDAEHTLLPNSINEDRTGPWPAGESDIYKSNPQWVWQKLSANPEFRLRVADHVHKHFFNGGILTPTSATALLMKRKNQIDRAVVGESARWGDAKTGTPYTRATWQNAVNNVVQNYFPRRSDIVLTQLKAKNLYPATVAPIFSVFGGNVLPGSSVSITAPAGILYVTQDGSDPRLFGGAVSPSVRPQSGPLILNESLTAKARSLVGTNWSALVEAPFTLIQTFTNLSITEIMYHPPDSGETNGSDLEFIEIKNVGTKELDLSGVTITNGIDYRFPIGTRLAPGKFTVLASDRTAFTNRYPQVVLNGVYDGNLANTGDTIEIRHAVGTLITKVTFIDETPWPGAADGRGFSLVPINPNLNPDANNAINWRTSSAIGGSPGKDDADPNVPRILITELLAHTDPPQLDTVEFFNPGTNSANISGWFLTDDRQ
;
A
#
# COMPACT_ATOMS: atom_id res chain seq x y z
N SER A 1 -29.38 -23.27 24.09
CA SER A 1 -28.79 -21.92 24.19
C SER A 1 -28.60 -21.37 22.78
N THR A 2 -28.92 -20.09 22.52
CA THR A 2 -28.73 -19.41 21.21
C THR A 2 -27.44 -18.58 21.14
N GLY A 3 -26.59 -18.65 22.17
CA GLY A 3 -25.33 -17.91 22.24
C GLY A 3 -24.29 -18.43 21.24
N ILE A 4 -23.50 -17.51 20.66
CA ILE A 4 -22.51 -17.84 19.63
C ILE A 4 -21.41 -18.77 20.16
N TYR A 5 -20.94 -18.58 21.40
CA TYR A 5 -19.95 -19.47 22.04
C TYR A 5 -20.44 -20.89 22.29
N ALA A 6 -21.73 -21.06 22.60
CA ALA A 6 -22.32 -22.39 22.79
C ALA A 6 -22.57 -23.11 21.46
N ASN A 7 -22.55 -22.37 20.35
CA ASN A 7 -22.81 -22.89 19.00
C ASN A 7 -21.73 -22.40 18.02
N PRO A 8 -20.43 -22.62 18.30
CA PRO A 8 -19.35 -21.94 17.59
C PRO A 8 -19.21 -22.39 16.13
N GLY A 9 -19.74 -23.58 15.79
CA GLY A 9 -19.77 -24.12 14.43
C GLY A 9 -20.83 -23.51 13.51
N GLN A 10 -21.77 -22.75 14.05
CA GLN A 10 -22.87 -22.18 13.26
C GLN A 10 -22.46 -20.90 12.52
N ASP A 11 -23.08 -20.63 11.38
CA ASP A 11 -22.71 -19.54 10.49
C ASP A 11 -23.89 -18.89 9.75
N GLY A 12 -23.62 -18.07 8.73
CA GLY A 12 -24.65 -17.32 8.03
C GLY A 12 -25.25 -16.16 8.84
N ARG A 13 -26.29 -15.53 8.27
CA ARG A 13 -26.93 -14.33 8.83
C ARG A 13 -27.74 -14.63 10.09
N ALA A 14 -28.34 -15.82 10.17
CA ALA A 14 -29.14 -16.28 11.31
C ALA A 14 -28.32 -16.41 12.62
N TRP A 15 -27.00 -16.47 12.52
CA TRP A 15 -26.09 -16.62 13.65
C TRP A 15 -25.27 -15.36 13.97
N GLU A 16 -25.60 -14.23 13.32
CA GLU A 16 -25.16 -12.91 13.78
C GLU A 16 -25.97 -12.52 15.05
N ARG A 17 -25.31 -11.88 16.01
CA ARG A 17 -25.92 -11.32 17.23
C ARG A 17 -25.57 -9.84 17.32
N PRO A 18 -26.47 -8.97 17.81
CA PRO A 18 -26.12 -7.59 18.08
C PRO A 18 -25.06 -7.50 19.19
N CYS A 19 -24.11 -6.58 19.04
CA CYS A 19 -23.13 -6.21 20.07
C CYS A 19 -22.76 -4.73 19.95
N SER A 20 -22.28 -4.13 21.05
CA SER A 20 -21.49 -2.90 21.00
C SER A 20 -20.01 -3.28 20.87
N LEU A 21 -19.29 -2.60 19.98
CA LEU A 21 -17.85 -2.71 19.79
C LEU A 21 -17.19 -1.36 20.12
N GLU A 22 -16.17 -1.41 20.98
CA GLU A 22 -15.40 -0.24 21.38
C GLU A 22 -13.90 -0.45 21.10
N LEU A 23 -13.26 0.58 20.55
CA LEU A 23 -11.80 0.68 20.49
C LEU A 23 -11.35 1.79 21.44
N ILE A 24 -10.49 1.43 22.39
CA ILE A 24 -9.97 2.33 23.41
C ILE A 24 -8.45 2.36 23.30
N HIS A 25 -7.87 3.55 23.11
CA HIS A 25 -6.42 3.72 23.07
C HIS A 25 -5.86 4.04 24.45
N PRO A 26 -4.74 3.41 24.85
CA PRO A 26 -4.15 3.61 26.18
C PRO A 26 -3.59 5.03 26.39
N ASN A 27 -3.30 5.75 25.31
CA ASN A 27 -2.79 7.13 25.34
C ASN A 27 -3.91 8.18 25.39
N GLY A 28 -5.18 7.77 25.48
CA GLY A 28 -6.34 8.67 25.49
C GLY A 28 -6.74 9.22 24.12
N THR A 29 -6.07 8.83 23.01
CA THR A 29 -6.55 9.15 21.67
C THR A 29 -7.96 8.58 21.48
N LYS A 30 -8.85 9.38 20.88
CA LYS A 30 -10.24 8.98 20.66
C LYS A 30 -10.29 7.79 19.69
N GLY A 31 -10.81 6.66 20.16
CA GLY A 31 -11.17 5.53 19.29
C GLY A 31 -12.61 5.65 18.81
N PHE A 32 -13.36 4.55 18.84
CA PHE A 32 -14.78 4.54 18.46
C PHE A 32 -15.61 3.67 19.38
N GLN A 33 -16.90 3.95 19.44
CA GLN A 33 -17.94 3.01 19.85
C GLN A 33 -18.91 2.87 18.67
N ILE A 34 -19.33 1.63 18.39
CA ILE A 34 -20.29 1.35 17.32
C ILE A 34 -21.08 0.08 17.62
N ASP A 35 -22.37 0.10 17.28
CA ASP A 35 -23.17 -1.12 17.29
C ASP A 35 -22.93 -1.94 16.02
N ALA A 36 -22.82 -3.26 16.17
CA ALA A 36 -22.46 -4.18 15.10
C ALA A 36 -23.14 -5.55 15.26
N GLY A 37 -23.16 -6.31 14.18
CA GLY A 37 -23.40 -7.74 14.22
C GLY A 37 -22.09 -8.46 14.52
N ILE A 38 -22.09 -9.40 15.47
CA ILE A 38 -20.96 -10.28 15.77
C ILE A 38 -21.33 -11.74 15.52
N ARG A 39 -20.38 -12.52 15.00
CA ARG A 39 -20.46 -13.98 15.01
C ARG A 39 -19.08 -14.62 15.13
N ILE A 40 -19.05 -15.89 15.50
CA ILE A 40 -17.82 -16.69 15.46
C ILE A 40 -17.48 -17.07 14.01
N ARG A 41 -16.20 -16.93 13.64
CA ARG A 41 -15.67 -17.23 12.29
C ARG A 41 -14.61 -18.32 12.28
N GLY A 42 -14.43 -18.90 11.10
CA GLY A 42 -13.33 -19.81 10.76
C GLY A 42 -13.72 -21.26 10.60
N GLY A 43 -12.73 -22.11 10.32
CA GLY A 43 -12.88 -23.56 10.41
C GLY A 43 -12.37 -24.03 11.77
N PHE A 44 -11.06 -24.19 11.87
CA PHE A 44 -10.41 -24.76 13.06
C PHE A 44 -10.61 -23.93 14.34
N SER A 45 -10.65 -22.60 14.23
CA SER A 45 -10.91 -21.70 15.37
C SER A 45 -12.27 -21.89 16.03
N ARG A 46 -13.23 -22.55 15.35
CA ARG A 46 -14.58 -22.84 15.85
C ARG A 46 -14.66 -24.11 16.70
N SER A 47 -13.58 -24.89 16.78
CA SER A 47 -13.56 -26.12 17.60
C SER A 47 -14.00 -25.82 19.03
N THR A 48 -14.91 -26.61 19.58
CA THR A 48 -15.38 -26.47 20.97
C THR A 48 -14.28 -26.71 22.00
N GLU A 49 -13.16 -27.33 21.59
CA GLU A 49 -11.97 -27.49 22.42
C GLU A 49 -11.07 -26.25 22.46
N ASN A 50 -11.29 -25.29 21.55
CA ASN A 50 -10.63 -24.01 21.55
C ASN A 50 -11.45 -23.02 22.39
N PRO A 51 -11.01 -22.62 23.59
CA PRO A 51 -11.73 -21.65 24.41
C PRO A 51 -11.68 -20.23 23.81
N LYS A 52 -10.79 -19.97 22.86
CA LYS A 52 -10.49 -18.64 22.32
C LYS A 52 -10.86 -18.56 20.84
N HIS A 53 -12.15 -18.33 20.56
CA HIS A 53 -12.67 -18.22 19.19
C HIS A 53 -12.33 -16.88 18.53
N ALA A 54 -12.29 -16.89 17.19
CA ALA A 54 -12.21 -15.70 16.36
C ALA A 54 -13.61 -15.15 16.03
N PHE A 55 -13.69 -13.85 15.83
CA PHE A 55 -14.95 -13.15 15.54
C PHE A 55 -14.92 -12.48 14.18
N ARG A 56 -16.10 -12.31 13.60
CA ARG A 56 -16.34 -11.35 12.54
C ARG A 56 -17.32 -10.30 13.04
N PHE A 57 -16.99 -9.04 12.79
CA PHE A 57 -17.88 -7.91 13.00
C PHE A 57 -18.47 -7.46 11.67
N PHE A 58 -19.76 -7.13 11.67
CA PHE A 58 -20.52 -6.67 10.52
C PHE A 58 -21.20 -5.34 10.85
N PHE A 59 -20.99 -4.35 10.00
CA PHE A 59 -21.66 -3.05 10.09
C PHE A 59 -22.81 -3.05 9.10
N ARG A 60 -24.03 -2.88 9.61
CA ARG A 60 -25.28 -3.00 8.84
C ARG A 60 -26.35 -2.15 9.50
N SER A 61 -27.29 -1.65 8.70
CA SER A 61 -28.47 -0.89 9.17
C SER A 61 -29.25 -1.62 10.27
N ASP A 62 -29.29 -2.95 10.20
CA ASP A 62 -30.03 -3.79 11.15
C ASP A 62 -29.44 -3.75 12.58
N TYR A 63 -28.20 -3.29 12.72
CA TYR A 63 -27.51 -3.16 14.00
C TYR A 63 -27.21 -1.70 14.38
N GLY A 64 -27.49 -0.73 13.50
CA GLY A 64 -27.09 0.67 13.68
C GLY A 64 -26.48 1.24 12.39
N THR A 65 -25.28 1.82 12.47
CA THR A 65 -24.60 2.36 11.29
C THR A 65 -24.22 1.26 10.31
N SER A 66 -24.46 1.48 9.02
CA SER A 66 -24.22 0.48 7.96
C SER A 66 -22.76 0.25 7.61
N LYS A 67 -21.85 1.07 8.12
CA LYS A 67 -20.40 1.02 7.90
C LYS A 67 -19.67 1.52 9.13
N LEU A 68 -18.51 0.95 9.44
CA LEU A 68 -17.54 1.61 10.30
C LEU A 68 -16.79 2.65 9.45
N ARG A 69 -16.68 3.88 9.95
CA ARG A 69 -15.84 4.94 9.39
C ARG A 69 -14.78 5.33 10.41
N TYR A 70 -13.63 4.69 10.32
CA TYR A 70 -12.50 4.85 11.21
C TYR A 70 -11.23 4.30 10.54
N PRO A 71 -10.06 4.98 10.58
CA PRO A 71 -8.82 4.54 9.94
C PRO A 71 -8.16 3.37 10.69
N LEU A 72 -8.82 2.21 10.70
CA LEU A 72 -8.48 1.05 11.52
C LEU A 72 -7.07 0.50 11.24
N PHE A 73 -6.61 0.63 10.00
CA PHE A 73 -5.31 0.11 9.55
C PHE A 73 -4.30 1.21 9.17
N GLY A 74 -4.53 2.43 9.67
CA GLY A 74 -3.68 3.60 9.42
C GLY A 74 -4.02 4.34 8.11
N LYS A 75 -3.29 5.43 7.86
CA LYS A 75 -3.59 6.38 6.76
C LYS A 75 -3.47 5.80 5.34
N GLN A 76 -2.67 4.75 5.15
CA GLN A 76 -2.47 4.08 3.85
C GLN A 76 -3.51 2.98 3.56
N ALA A 77 -4.56 2.94 4.36
CA ALA A 77 -5.66 2.01 4.26
C ALA A 77 -6.97 2.79 4.16
N THR A 78 -8.03 2.10 3.77
CA THR A 78 -9.37 2.69 3.86
C THR A 78 -9.75 2.98 5.30
N ASP A 79 -10.61 3.98 5.48
CA ASP A 79 -11.28 4.23 6.74
C ASP A 79 -12.67 3.60 6.80
N THR A 80 -13.15 2.99 5.71
CA THR A 80 -14.56 2.60 5.59
C THR A 80 -14.71 1.09 5.42
N PHE A 81 -15.37 0.44 6.37
CA PHE A 81 -15.50 -1.02 6.43
C PHE A 81 -16.96 -1.47 6.54
N ASP A 82 -17.31 -2.50 5.75
CA ASP A 82 -18.57 -3.24 5.95
C ASP A 82 -18.42 -4.35 6.98
N ALA A 83 -17.23 -4.94 7.08
CA ALA A 83 -16.88 -6.00 7.99
C ALA A 83 -15.36 -6.12 8.11
N PHE A 84 -14.89 -6.68 9.22
CA PHE A 84 -13.53 -7.19 9.35
C PHE A 84 -13.51 -8.40 10.28
N ASP A 85 -12.46 -9.21 10.18
CA ASP A 85 -12.23 -10.31 11.10
C ASP A 85 -11.37 -9.86 12.28
N LEU A 86 -11.76 -10.24 13.50
CA LEU A 86 -10.90 -10.24 14.68
C LEU A 86 -10.44 -11.67 14.94
N ARG A 87 -9.26 -11.98 14.43
CA ARG A 87 -8.65 -13.30 14.42
C ARG A 87 -8.00 -13.63 15.77
N THR A 88 -8.13 -14.90 16.12
CA THR A 88 -7.39 -15.55 17.19
C THR A 88 -6.22 -16.32 16.60
N PHE A 89 -5.25 -16.68 17.44
CA PHE A 89 -4.21 -17.62 17.07
C PHE A 89 -4.69 -19.00 17.50
N GLN A 90 -5.24 -19.79 16.57
CA GLN A 90 -5.68 -21.17 16.87
C GLN A 90 -4.52 -22.16 16.75
N ASN A 91 -3.74 -22.05 15.67
CA ASN A 91 -2.62 -22.91 15.36
C ASN A 91 -1.36 -22.49 16.12
N TYR A 92 -0.64 -23.49 16.63
CA TYR A 92 0.55 -23.37 17.47
C TYR A 92 0.30 -22.50 18.71
N SER A 93 -0.94 -22.47 19.20
CA SER A 93 -1.36 -21.54 20.25
C SER A 93 -1.26 -22.13 21.63
N TRP A 94 -1.16 -21.26 22.63
CA TRP A 94 -1.23 -21.66 24.04
C TRP A 94 -2.65 -22.03 24.45
N SER A 95 -3.64 -21.23 24.03
CA SER A 95 -5.04 -21.39 24.40
C SER A 95 -5.67 -22.69 23.88
N PHE A 96 -5.26 -23.16 22.70
CA PHE A 96 -5.88 -24.33 22.07
C PHE A 96 -4.95 -25.55 22.02
N GLN A 97 -3.75 -25.41 21.48
CA GLN A 97 -2.86 -26.55 21.25
C GLN A 97 -1.82 -26.79 22.36
N GLY A 98 -1.66 -25.83 23.29
CA GLY A 98 -0.61 -25.92 24.31
C GLY A 98 0.78 -25.95 23.69
N ASP A 99 1.00 -25.21 22.60
CA ASP A 99 2.24 -25.27 21.82
C ASP A 99 3.19 -24.11 22.14
N SER A 100 4.41 -24.42 22.58
CA SER A 100 5.43 -23.44 22.94
C SER A 100 6.00 -22.67 21.75
N SER A 101 5.75 -23.11 20.50
CA SER A 101 6.22 -22.49 19.26
C SER A 101 5.31 -21.37 18.73
N GLY A 102 4.25 -21.01 19.45
CA GLY A 102 3.36 -19.91 19.11
C GLY A 102 4.06 -18.55 19.08
N ILE A 103 4.17 -17.94 17.90
CA ILE A 103 4.72 -16.58 17.74
C ILE A 103 3.66 -15.52 17.46
N PHE A 104 2.42 -15.91 17.16
CA PHE A 104 1.28 -15.01 16.94
C PHE A 104 1.44 -14.00 15.78
N MET A 105 2.44 -14.20 14.91
CA MET A 105 2.83 -13.26 13.84
C MET A 105 2.98 -13.91 12.45
N ARG A 106 2.77 -15.22 12.33
CA ARG A 106 3.02 -15.99 11.10
C ARG A 106 2.21 -15.51 9.90
N ASP A 107 0.90 -15.43 10.10
CA ASP A 107 -0.02 -14.94 9.07
C ASP A 107 0.23 -13.47 8.71
N VAL A 108 0.37 -12.60 9.73
CA VAL A 108 0.62 -11.17 9.52
C VAL A 108 1.94 -10.94 8.79
N PHE A 109 2.97 -11.75 9.05
CA PHE A 109 4.24 -11.67 8.31
C PHE A 109 4.04 -11.88 6.81
N SER A 110 3.27 -12.89 6.38
CA SER A 110 3.02 -13.13 4.96
C SER A 110 2.25 -11.97 4.31
N ARG A 111 1.29 -11.38 5.04
CA ARG A 111 0.51 -10.23 4.56
C ARG A 111 1.35 -8.94 4.48
N ASP A 112 2.14 -8.67 5.51
CA ASP A 112 3.10 -7.57 5.54
C ASP A 112 4.16 -7.72 4.45
N ALA A 113 4.59 -8.95 4.14
CA ALA A 113 5.54 -9.22 3.07
C ALA A 113 4.92 -8.90 1.71
N GLN A 114 3.66 -9.28 1.49
CA GLN A 114 2.93 -8.94 0.26
C GLN A 114 2.81 -7.42 0.06
N LEU A 115 2.46 -6.69 1.12
CA LEU A 115 2.42 -5.21 1.10
C LEU A 115 3.81 -4.61 0.83
N ALA A 116 4.85 -5.12 1.50
CA ALA A 116 6.22 -4.64 1.34
C ALA A 116 6.80 -4.93 -0.05
N MET A 117 6.29 -5.93 -0.77
CA MET A 117 6.63 -6.21 -2.16
C MET A 117 5.95 -5.27 -3.17
N GLY A 118 5.07 -4.38 -2.71
CA GLY A 118 4.36 -3.40 -3.52
C GLY A 118 3.00 -3.86 -4.03
N HIS A 119 2.47 -4.98 -3.52
CA HIS A 119 1.13 -5.46 -3.85
C HIS A 119 0.11 -5.02 -2.81
N GLN A 120 -1.16 -4.93 -3.21
CA GLN A 120 -2.23 -4.90 -2.21
C GLN A 120 -2.29 -6.23 -1.46
N GLY A 121 -2.59 -6.17 -0.17
CA GLY A 121 -2.66 -7.30 0.74
C GLY A 121 -3.67 -7.04 1.86
N GLU A 122 -4.04 -8.08 2.57
CA GLU A 122 -4.90 -7.97 3.76
C GLU A 122 -4.17 -7.22 4.88
N ARG A 123 -4.60 -6.00 5.24
CA ARG A 123 -4.02 -5.31 6.39
C ARG A 123 -4.56 -5.88 7.71
N GLY A 124 -3.81 -5.67 8.77
CA GLY A 124 -4.15 -6.19 10.10
C GLY A 124 -3.33 -5.53 11.19
N ASP A 125 -3.91 -5.45 12.37
CA ASP A 125 -3.27 -4.92 13.57
C ASP A 125 -3.66 -5.66 14.85
N TYR A 126 -2.91 -5.48 15.93
CA TYR A 126 -3.04 -6.23 17.18
C TYR A 126 -3.83 -5.49 18.26
N TYR A 127 -4.67 -6.23 18.98
CA TYR A 127 -5.53 -5.68 20.01
C TYR A 127 -5.61 -6.59 21.23
N HIS A 128 -5.79 -5.97 22.39
CA HIS A 128 -6.29 -6.63 23.58
C HIS A 128 -7.81 -6.67 23.53
N LEU A 129 -8.38 -7.87 23.55
CA LEU A 129 -9.83 -8.03 23.56
C LEU A 129 -10.35 -8.09 25.00
N TYR A 130 -11.42 -7.34 25.26
CA TYR A 130 -12.27 -7.50 26.43
C TYR A 130 -13.68 -7.86 25.97
N ILE A 131 -14.29 -8.85 26.59
CA ILE A 131 -15.68 -9.26 26.32
C ILE A 131 -16.48 -9.00 27.58
N ASN A 132 -17.41 -8.02 27.53
CA ASN A 132 -18.21 -7.60 28.69
C ASN A 132 -17.34 -7.29 29.93
N GLY A 133 -16.22 -6.59 29.72
CA GLY A 133 -15.25 -6.24 30.76
C GLY A 133 -14.24 -7.33 31.13
N LEU A 134 -14.41 -8.57 30.65
CA LEU A 134 -13.46 -9.66 30.91
C LEU A 134 -12.35 -9.68 29.87
N TYR A 135 -11.09 -9.60 30.32
CA TYR A 135 -9.94 -9.73 29.43
C TYR A 135 -9.88 -11.11 28.77
N TRP A 136 -9.75 -11.11 27.44
CA TRP A 136 -9.84 -12.31 26.61
C TRP A 136 -8.55 -12.63 25.85
N GLY A 137 -7.51 -11.79 25.94
CA GLY A 137 -6.20 -12.05 25.35
C GLY A 137 -5.85 -11.16 24.16
N LEU A 138 -4.75 -11.52 23.51
CA LEU A 138 -4.23 -10.87 22.32
C LEU A 138 -4.94 -11.41 21.07
N PHE A 139 -5.43 -10.52 20.23
CA PHE A 139 -6.05 -10.82 18.95
C PHE A 139 -5.39 -9.98 17.86
N ASN A 140 -5.62 -10.33 16.60
CA ASN A 140 -5.28 -9.45 15.49
C ASN A 140 -6.46 -9.31 14.54
N THR A 141 -6.60 -8.14 13.96
CA THR A 141 -7.57 -7.88 12.90
C THR A 141 -7.05 -8.35 11.55
N ALA A 142 -7.98 -8.58 10.63
CA ALA A 142 -7.69 -8.81 9.22
C ALA A 142 -8.77 -8.21 8.34
N GLU A 143 -8.34 -7.47 7.33
CA GLU A 143 -9.18 -7.14 6.17
C GLU A 143 -9.64 -8.40 5.45
N ARG A 144 -10.72 -8.28 4.69
CA ARG A 144 -11.25 -9.37 3.87
C ARG A 144 -11.21 -8.96 2.40
N PRO A 145 -10.46 -9.65 1.53
CA PRO A 145 -10.38 -9.37 0.09
C PRO A 145 -11.66 -9.78 -0.66
N GLU A 146 -12.81 -9.31 -0.19
CA GLU A 146 -14.13 -9.47 -0.81
C GLU A 146 -14.43 -8.26 -1.72
N ALA A 147 -15.56 -8.27 -2.41
CA ALA A 147 -15.87 -7.22 -3.40
C ALA A 147 -15.88 -5.79 -2.83
N SER A 148 -16.18 -5.63 -1.52
CA SER A 148 -16.07 -4.34 -0.84
C SER A 148 -14.63 -3.84 -0.73
N TYR A 149 -13.68 -4.71 -0.41
CA TYR A 149 -12.25 -4.41 -0.46
C TYR A 149 -11.85 -4.02 -1.89
N GLY A 150 -12.33 -4.76 -2.88
CA GLY A 150 -12.03 -4.47 -4.28
C GLY A 150 -12.46 -3.07 -4.69
N ALA A 151 -13.72 -2.71 -4.41
CA ALA A 151 -14.26 -1.39 -4.71
C ALA A 151 -13.45 -0.26 -4.04
N THR A 152 -13.00 -0.50 -2.82
CA THR A 152 -12.24 0.48 -2.04
C THR A 152 -10.81 0.67 -2.54
N TYR A 153 -10.07 -0.42 -2.82
CA TYR A 153 -8.64 -0.34 -3.13
C TYR A 153 -8.32 -0.34 -4.63
N PHE A 154 -9.25 -0.78 -5.47
CA PHE A 154 -9.07 -0.84 -6.93
C PHE A 154 -10.10 0.01 -7.70
N GLY A 155 -11.01 0.67 -6.99
CA GLY A 155 -12.06 1.53 -7.56
C GLY A 155 -13.28 0.76 -8.06
N GLY A 156 -14.27 1.51 -8.57
CA GLY A 156 -15.52 0.96 -9.08
C GLY A 156 -16.51 0.55 -7.97
N SER A 157 -17.41 -0.36 -8.30
CA SER A 157 -18.47 -0.82 -7.38
C SER A 157 -18.26 -2.28 -6.99
N LYS A 158 -18.87 -2.72 -5.87
CA LYS A 158 -18.79 -4.12 -5.43
C LYS A 158 -19.25 -5.11 -6.50
N THR A 159 -20.26 -4.75 -7.29
CA THR A 159 -20.78 -5.62 -8.36
C THR A 159 -19.80 -5.83 -9.51
N ASN A 160 -18.71 -5.05 -9.56
CA ASN A 160 -17.67 -5.21 -10.56
C ASN A 160 -16.74 -6.39 -10.26
N PHE A 161 -16.69 -6.92 -9.04
CA PHE A 161 -15.66 -7.88 -8.66
C PHE A 161 -16.14 -9.33 -8.68
N ASP A 162 -15.35 -10.20 -9.32
CA ASP A 162 -15.36 -11.64 -9.08
C ASP A 162 -14.33 -11.94 -7.98
N VAL A 163 -14.77 -12.58 -6.88
CA VAL A 163 -13.89 -12.96 -5.76
C VAL A 163 -14.02 -14.46 -5.50
N ILE A 164 -12.91 -15.17 -5.65
CA ILE A 164 -12.82 -16.62 -5.54
C ILE A 164 -12.07 -16.98 -4.26
N LYS A 165 -12.62 -17.89 -3.47
CA LYS A 165 -11.95 -18.48 -2.30
C LYS A 165 -12.20 -19.99 -2.27
N VAL A 166 -11.72 -20.64 -1.22
CA VAL A 166 -12.05 -22.04 -0.89
C VAL A 166 -13.07 -22.10 0.25
N GLU A 167 -14.12 -22.91 0.12
CA GLU A 167 -14.98 -23.26 1.26
C GLU A 167 -14.37 -24.42 2.07
N ALA A 168 -14.46 -24.32 3.41
CA ALA A 168 -14.13 -25.43 4.30
C ALA A 168 -15.12 -26.59 4.11
N GLY A 169 -14.63 -27.83 4.09
CA GLY A 169 -15.45 -29.02 3.85
C GLY A 169 -14.93 -29.82 2.65
N PRO A 170 -15.59 -29.80 1.47
CA PRO A 170 -15.07 -30.48 0.29
C PRO A 170 -13.79 -29.84 -0.28
N TYR A 171 -13.33 -28.72 0.27
CA TYR A 171 -12.15 -27.95 -0.16
C TYR A 171 -12.20 -27.66 -1.67
N THR A 172 -13.28 -27.00 -2.06
CA THR A 172 -13.56 -26.59 -3.45
C THR A 172 -13.64 -25.09 -3.52
N ILE A 173 -13.23 -24.53 -4.66
CA ILE A 173 -13.37 -23.10 -4.89
C ILE A 173 -14.83 -22.70 -5.09
N ASN A 174 -15.17 -21.50 -4.66
CA ASN A 174 -16.43 -20.83 -4.93
C ASN A 174 -16.21 -19.32 -5.13
N ALA A 175 -17.18 -18.66 -5.77
CA ALA A 175 -17.25 -17.22 -5.78
C ALA A 175 -17.95 -16.73 -4.49
N THR A 176 -17.30 -15.90 -3.68
CA THR A 176 -18.01 -15.16 -2.61
C THR A 176 -18.82 -14.02 -3.19
N ASP A 177 -18.30 -13.42 -4.25
CA ASP A 177 -18.88 -12.31 -4.98
C ASP A 177 -18.68 -12.55 -6.47
N GLY A 178 -19.64 -12.11 -7.29
CA GLY A 178 -19.59 -12.30 -8.73
C GLY A 178 -19.79 -13.76 -9.15
N THR A 179 -18.97 -14.24 -10.09
CA THR A 179 -19.13 -15.55 -10.75
C THR A 179 -17.80 -16.25 -10.99
N LEU A 180 -17.84 -17.56 -11.28
CA LEU A 180 -16.66 -18.34 -11.68
C LEU A 180 -16.34 -18.26 -13.19
N VAL A 181 -17.02 -17.41 -13.97
CA VAL A 181 -16.96 -17.47 -15.45
C VAL A 181 -15.54 -17.18 -15.97
N GLU A 182 -14.92 -16.09 -15.54
CA GLU A 182 -13.57 -15.73 -16.00
C GLU A 182 -12.50 -16.61 -15.38
N TRP A 183 -12.71 -17.09 -14.15
CA TRP A 183 -11.85 -18.10 -13.52
C TRP A 183 -11.86 -19.42 -14.32
N THR A 184 -13.04 -19.84 -14.80
CA THR A 184 -13.18 -21.04 -15.64
C THR A 184 -12.43 -20.91 -16.97
N LYS A 185 -12.43 -19.71 -17.56
CA LYS A 185 -11.64 -19.45 -18.78
C LYS A 185 -10.14 -19.49 -18.49
N LEU A 186 -9.67 -18.88 -17.40
CA LEU A 186 -8.28 -18.98 -16.95
C LEU A 186 -7.88 -20.45 -16.72
N TYR A 187 -8.72 -21.22 -16.04
CA TYR A 187 -8.50 -22.65 -15.82
C TYR A 187 -8.33 -23.42 -17.14
N ASN A 188 -9.21 -23.17 -18.11
CA ASN A 188 -9.16 -23.83 -19.42
C ASN A 188 -7.89 -23.45 -20.21
N LEU A 189 -7.46 -22.18 -20.15
CA LEU A 189 -6.19 -21.75 -20.74
C LEU A 189 -5.00 -22.46 -20.10
N ALA A 190 -4.98 -22.54 -18.76
CA ALA A 190 -3.92 -23.24 -18.03
C ALA A 190 -3.92 -24.75 -18.30
N LYS A 191 -5.09 -25.36 -18.51
CA LYS A 191 -5.22 -26.77 -18.92
C LYS A 191 -4.68 -27.01 -20.33
N ALA A 192 -4.91 -26.07 -21.26
CA ALA A 192 -4.36 -26.11 -22.61
C ALA A 192 -2.82 -25.92 -22.62
N GLY A 193 -2.30 -25.17 -21.65
CA GLY A 193 -0.87 -24.98 -21.41
C GLY A 193 -0.29 -23.71 -22.04
N PHE A 194 0.90 -23.32 -21.59
CA PHE A 194 1.54 -22.05 -21.92
C PHE A 194 2.91 -22.19 -22.60
N THR A 195 3.19 -23.33 -23.22
CA THR A 195 4.50 -23.57 -23.87
C THR A 195 4.82 -22.54 -24.97
N SER A 196 3.80 -21.97 -25.64
CA SER A 196 4.00 -20.93 -26.65
C SER A 196 3.86 -19.52 -26.07
N ASP A 197 4.66 -18.59 -26.60
CA ASP A 197 4.60 -17.17 -26.20
C ASP A 197 3.25 -16.54 -26.54
N ALA A 198 2.58 -16.96 -27.62
CA ALA A 198 1.24 -16.50 -27.94
C ALA A 198 0.22 -16.89 -26.86
N ALA A 199 0.30 -18.10 -26.29
CA ALA A 199 -0.57 -18.51 -25.18
C ALA A 199 -0.25 -17.73 -23.90
N TYR A 200 1.04 -17.51 -23.62
CA TYR A 200 1.50 -16.72 -22.47
C TYR A 200 1.12 -15.23 -22.57
N LEU A 201 1.18 -14.62 -23.75
CA LEU A 201 0.75 -13.24 -23.95
C LEU A 201 -0.79 -13.11 -23.90
N LYS A 202 -1.50 -14.10 -24.47
CA LYS A 202 -2.96 -14.11 -24.45
C LYS A 202 -3.56 -14.14 -23.04
N VAL A 203 -2.99 -14.89 -22.10
CA VAL A 203 -3.50 -14.94 -20.72
C VAL A 203 -3.35 -13.59 -20.00
N GLN A 204 -2.44 -12.74 -20.46
CA GLN A 204 -2.22 -11.38 -19.98
C GLN A 204 -3.07 -10.32 -20.70
N GLY A 205 -3.90 -10.73 -21.67
CA GLY A 205 -4.69 -9.81 -22.49
C GLY A 205 -3.89 -9.13 -23.61
N LEU A 206 -2.78 -9.72 -24.05
CA LEU A 206 -1.85 -9.11 -25.02
C LEU A 206 -1.86 -9.82 -26.39
N ASN A 207 -1.59 -9.04 -27.43
CA ASN A 207 -1.24 -9.52 -28.77
C ASN A 207 0.18 -10.14 -28.80
N PRO A 208 0.55 -10.90 -29.86
CA PRO A 208 1.92 -11.38 -30.04
C PRO A 208 3.00 -10.28 -30.08
N ASP A 209 2.63 -9.06 -30.48
CA ASP A 209 3.51 -7.87 -30.46
C ASP A 209 3.54 -7.17 -29.08
N ARG A 210 2.88 -7.76 -28.07
CA ARG A 210 2.76 -7.29 -26.68
C ARG A 210 1.89 -6.05 -26.49
N THR A 211 1.21 -5.57 -27.53
CA THR A 211 0.21 -4.51 -27.36
C THR A 211 -1.06 -5.06 -26.69
N PRO A 212 -1.81 -4.24 -25.92
CA PRO A 212 -3.10 -4.66 -25.38
C PRO A 212 -4.07 -5.11 -26.48
N ASN A 213 -4.69 -6.27 -26.29
CA ASN A 213 -5.71 -6.77 -27.20
C ASN A 213 -7.11 -6.47 -26.62
N PRO A 214 -7.97 -5.70 -27.32
CA PRO A 214 -9.29 -5.32 -26.79
C PRO A 214 -10.27 -6.50 -26.62
N THR A 215 -9.97 -7.66 -27.19
CA THR A 215 -10.79 -8.89 -27.12
C THR A 215 -10.24 -9.95 -26.18
N TYR A 216 -8.99 -9.82 -25.72
CA TYR A 216 -8.41 -10.76 -24.77
C TYR A 216 -8.52 -10.16 -23.37
N PRO A 217 -9.35 -10.75 -22.48
CA PRO A 217 -9.32 -10.35 -21.08
C PRO A 217 -7.92 -10.58 -20.51
N ASN A 218 -7.45 -9.63 -19.71
CA ASN A 218 -6.36 -9.93 -18.78
C ASN A 218 -6.91 -10.88 -17.72
N PHE A 219 -6.45 -12.14 -17.73
CA PHE A 219 -6.95 -13.18 -16.84
C PHE A 219 -6.16 -13.23 -15.54
N VAL A 220 -4.88 -12.87 -15.53
CA VAL A 220 -4.02 -13.01 -14.35
C VAL A 220 -2.97 -11.91 -14.31
N ASP A 221 -2.85 -11.28 -13.14
CA ASP A 221 -1.73 -10.40 -12.86
C ASP A 221 -0.49 -11.27 -12.58
N ILE A 222 0.42 -11.34 -13.57
CA ILE A 222 1.60 -12.21 -13.53
C ILE A 222 2.54 -11.84 -12.39
N ASP A 223 2.81 -10.56 -12.20
CA ASP A 223 3.76 -10.07 -11.20
C ASP A 223 3.22 -10.30 -9.79
N ASN A 224 1.92 -10.09 -9.58
CA ASN A 224 1.25 -10.43 -8.33
C ASN A 224 1.27 -11.94 -8.05
N LEU A 225 0.97 -12.78 -9.05
CA LEU A 225 1.03 -14.24 -8.90
C LEU A 225 2.46 -14.69 -8.54
N ILE A 226 3.49 -14.10 -9.16
CA ILE A 226 4.89 -14.37 -8.83
C ILE A 226 5.20 -14.07 -7.38
N ASP A 227 4.97 -12.85 -6.94
CA ASP A 227 5.35 -12.44 -5.59
C ASP A 227 4.52 -13.17 -4.52
N TYR A 228 3.23 -13.40 -4.77
CA TYR A 228 2.37 -14.25 -3.95
C TYR A 228 2.96 -15.66 -3.76
N MET A 229 3.36 -16.32 -4.85
CA MET A 229 3.97 -17.65 -4.79
C MET A 229 5.34 -17.63 -4.12
N LEU A 230 6.15 -16.59 -4.33
CA LEU A 230 7.44 -16.44 -3.65
C LEU A 230 7.28 -16.33 -2.13
N ILE A 231 6.24 -15.64 -1.63
CA ILE A 231 5.95 -15.58 -0.19
C ILE A 231 5.58 -16.96 0.37
N ILE A 232 4.74 -17.72 -0.35
CA ILE A 232 4.35 -19.08 0.05
C ILE A 232 5.55 -20.03 0.07
N ILE A 233 6.36 -20.00 -0.99
CA ILE A 233 7.56 -20.83 -1.09
C ILE A 233 8.56 -20.42 -0.02
N TYR A 234 8.82 -19.11 0.15
CA TYR A 234 9.72 -18.61 1.18
C TYR A 234 9.27 -19.00 2.58
N GLY A 235 7.98 -18.87 2.88
CA GLY A 235 7.40 -19.25 4.15
C GLY A 235 7.39 -20.76 4.42
N GLY A 236 7.51 -21.57 3.36
CA GLY A 236 7.29 -23.01 3.44
C GLY A 236 5.84 -23.31 3.81
N ASN A 237 4.89 -22.54 3.30
CA ASN A 237 3.50 -22.66 3.71
C ASN A 237 2.89 -23.98 3.21
N ILE A 238 2.62 -24.89 4.13
CA ILE A 238 2.07 -26.22 3.84
C ILE A 238 0.55 -26.25 3.70
N ASP A 239 -0.13 -25.11 3.85
CA ASP A 239 -1.60 -25.04 3.80
C ASP A 239 -2.15 -23.93 2.89
N ALA A 240 -1.32 -23.32 2.04
CA ALA A 240 -1.75 -22.33 1.05
C ALA A 240 -0.84 -22.34 -0.20
N PRO A 241 -1.37 -22.10 -1.41
CA PRO A 241 -2.78 -22.21 -1.77
C PRO A 241 -3.21 -23.68 -1.94
N ILE A 242 -2.29 -24.62 -1.70
CA ILE A 242 -2.52 -26.07 -1.75
C ILE A 242 -2.16 -26.63 -0.39
N SER A 243 -3.05 -27.47 0.14
CA SER A 243 -2.86 -28.09 1.45
C SER A 243 -2.11 -29.41 1.39
N ALA A 244 -0.97 -29.48 2.06
CA ALA A 244 -0.23 -30.72 2.31
C ALA A 244 -0.98 -31.64 3.28
N PHE A 245 -1.81 -31.09 4.19
CA PHE A 245 -2.70 -31.87 5.06
C PHE A 245 -3.75 -32.66 4.25
N LEU A 246 -4.06 -32.20 3.05
CA LEU A 246 -4.96 -32.86 2.10
C LEU A 246 -4.19 -33.59 0.98
N GLY A 247 -2.97 -34.03 1.29
CA GLY A 247 -2.11 -34.79 0.35
C GLY A 247 -1.68 -33.99 -0.87
N ASN A 248 -1.70 -32.66 -0.81
CA ASN A 248 -1.46 -31.75 -1.94
C ASN A 248 -2.46 -31.92 -3.11
N THR A 249 -3.64 -32.48 -2.86
CA THR A 249 -4.67 -32.73 -3.88
C THR A 249 -5.79 -31.70 -3.91
N SER A 250 -5.85 -30.82 -2.90
CA SER A 250 -6.94 -29.86 -2.76
C SER A 250 -6.42 -28.43 -2.50
N PRO A 251 -7.13 -27.42 -3.02
CA PRO A 251 -6.83 -26.03 -2.74
C PRO A 251 -7.18 -25.69 -1.29
N ASN A 252 -6.53 -24.67 -0.74
CA ASN A 252 -6.88 -24.08 0.55
C ASN A 252 -6.38 -22.62 0.64
N ASN A 253 -6.89 -21.86 1.63
CA ASN A 253 -6.35 -20.58 2.12
C ASN A 253 -5.81 -19.60 1.06
N PHE A 254 -6.65 -19.21 0.10
CA PHE A 254 -6.37 -18.09 -0.81
C PHE A 254 -7.64 -17.30 -1.12
N TYR A 255 -7.46 -16.02 -1.48
CA TYR A 255 -8.44 -15.26 -2.26
C TYR A 255 -7.87 -14.96 -3.64
N GLY A 256 -8.71 -15.01 -4.66
CA GLY A 256 -8.46 -14.52 -6.01
C GLY A 256 -9.48 -13.44 -6.36
N MET A 257 -9.05 -12.24 -6.73
CA MET A 257 -9.96 -11.14 -7.07
C MET A 257 -9.68 -10.60 -8.46
N ARG A 258 -10.73 -10.33 -9.23
CA ARG A 258 -10.65 -9.66 -10.53
C ARG A 258 -11.79 -8.66 -10.70
N ASP A 259 -11.46 -7.49 -11.23
CA ASP A 259 -12.45 -6.55 -11.75
C ASP A 259 -12.96 -7.03 -13.12
N ARG A 260 -14.28 -7.22 -13.23
CA ARG A 260 -14.98 -7.71 -14.41
C ARG A 260 -14.88 -6.76 -15.60
N THR A 261 -14.73 -5.47 -15.34
CA THR A 261 -14.54 -4.47 -16.41
C THR A 261 -13.14 -4.56 -17.03
N GLY A 262 -12.20 -5.19 -16.32
CA GLY A 262 -10.79 -5.25 -16.70
C GLY A 262 -10.01 -3.96 -16.42
N ALA A 263 -10.64 -2.92 -15.87
CA ALA A 263 -9.98 -1.64 -15.58
C ALA A 263 -8.85 -1.80 -14.56
N SER A 264 -8.99 -2.73 -13.61
CA SER A 264 -7.95 -3.04 -12.65
C SER A 264 -7.04 -4.21 -13.07
N GLY A 265 -7.14 -4.80 -14.27
CA GLY A 265 -6.30 -5.94 -14.70
C GLY A 265 -6.84 -7.34 -14.37
N GLY A 266 -5.97 -8.36 -14.35
CA GLY A 266 -6.33 -9.77 -14.17
C GLY A 266 -6.54 -10.22 -12.71
N PHE A 267 -6.79 -11.51 -12.50
CA PHE A 267 -6.88 -12.08 -11.15
C PHE A 267 -5.60 -11.80 -10.35
N ARG A 268 -5.79 -11.28 -9.14
CA ARG A 268 -4.76 -11.12 -8.10
C ARG A 268 -5.05 -12.01 -6.92
N PHE A 269 -3.98 -12.43 -6.24
CA PHE A 269 -4.01 -13.36 -5.14
C PHE A 269 -3.53 -12.70 -3.85
N PHE A 270 -4.15 -13.08 -2.74
CA PHE A 270 -3.89 -12.49 -1.43
C PHE A 270 -3.41 -13.57 -0.46
N CYS A 271 -2.32 -13.31 0.25
CA CYS A 271 -1.89 -14.18 1.34
C CYS A 271 -2.96 -14.17 2.45
N HIS A 272 -3.52 -15.34 2.75
CA HIS A 272 -4.59 -15.52 3.71
C HIS A 272 -4.35 -16.75 4.59
N ASP A 273 -4.79 -16.70 5.84
CA ASP A 273 -4.71 -17.79 6.83
C ASP A 273 -3.33 -18.49 6.85
N ALA A 274 -2.26 -17.70 6.73
CA ALA A 274 -0.91 -18.21 6.46
C ALA A 274 -0.16 -18.60 7.74
N GLU A 275 -0.83 -19.21 8.72
CA GLU A 275 -0.21 -19.65 9.98
C GLU A 275 0.73 -20.85 9.86
N HIS A 276 0.63 -21.62 8.77
CA HIS A 276 1.47 -22.80 8.54
C HIS A 276 2.80 -22.48 7.83
N THR A 277 3.39 -21.34 8.20
CA THR A 277 4.64 -20.77 7.65
C THR A 277 5.67 -20.56 8.76
N LEU A 278 6.96 -20.42 8.44
CA LEU A 278 8.02 -20.12 9.41
C LEU A 278 8.04 -21.11 10.60
N LEU A 279 7.77 -22.39 10.33
CA LEU A 279 7.74 -23.41 11.39
C LEU A 279 9.16 -23.85 11.74
N PRO A 280 9.47 -24.11 13.02
CA PRO A 280 10.82 -24.40 13.49
C PRO A 280 11.49 -25.60 12.78
N ASN A 281 10.69 -26.59 12.35
CA ASN A 281 11.16 -27.81 11.69
C ASN A 281 10.91 -27.81 10.16
N SER A 282 10.54 -26.67 9.57
CA SER A 282 10.16 -26.55 8.15
C SER A 282 11.16 -25.79 7.29
N ILE A 283 12.38 -25.54 7.79
CA ILE A 283 13.35 -24.69 7.07
C ILE A 283 13.72 -25.24 5.69
N ASN A 284 13.61 -26.56 5.48
CA ASN A 284 13.86 -27.23 4.21
C ASN A 284 12.58 -27.53 3.42
N GLU A 285 11.41 -27.09 3.88
CA GLU A 285 10.13 -27.35 3.20
C GLU A 285 10.19 -26.82 1.77
N ASP A 286 9.81 -27.65 0.80
CA ASP A 286 9.79 -27.32 -0.62
C ASP A 286 8.35 -27.25 -1.12
N ARG A 287 7.87 -26.03 -1.36
CA ARG A 287 6.53 -25.77 -1.88
C ARG A 287 6.53 -25.43 -3.38
N THR A 288 7.60 -25.71 -4.11
CA THR A 288 7.69 -25.37 -5.55
C THR A 288 6.84 -26.28 -6.45
N GLY A 289 6.45 -27.47 -5.98
CA GLY A 289 5.62 -28.43 -6.73
C GLY A 289 6.40 -29.24 -7.78
N PRO A 290 5.73 -29.82 -8.80
CA PRO A 290 4.31 -29.69 -9.11
C PRO A 290 3.42 -30.53 -8.18
N TRP A 291 2.21 -30.04 -7.93
CA TRP A 291 1.16 -30.74 -7.19
C TRP A 291 -0.10 -30.97 -8.05
N PRO A 292 -0.87 -32.04 -7.79
CA PRO A 292 -2.02 -32.41 -8.62
C PRO A 292 -3.30 -31.60 -8.37
N ALA A 293 -3.37 -30.76 -7.32
CA ALA A 293 -4.54 -29.94 -7.04
C ALA A 293 -4.85 -28.99 -8.21
N GLY A 294 -5.95 -29.25 -8.92
CA GLY A 294 -6.37 -28.51 -10.11
C GLY A 294 -6.22 -29.29 -11.43
N GLU A 295 -5.58 -30.46 -11.45
CA GLU A 295 -5.32 -31.15 -12.72
C GLU A 295 -6.60 -31.70 -13.37
N SER A 296 -7.46 -32.37 -12.59
CA SER A 296 -8.65 -33.07 -13.09
C SER A 296 -9.96 -32.30 -12.94
N ASP A 297 -10.04 -31.37 -11.99
CA ASP A 297 -11.27 -30.70 -11.59
C ASP A 297 -11.04 -29.20 -11.41
N ILE A 298 -11.88 -28.40 -12.07
CA ILE A 298 -11.90 -26.94 -11.93
C ILE A 298 -12.15 -26.51 -10.48
N TYR A 299 -12.98 -27.25 -9.73
CA TYR A 299 -13.26 -26.90 -8.35
C TYR A 299 -12.05 -27.11 -7.43
N LYS A 300 -11.01 -27.79 -7.91
CA LYS A 300 -9.71 -27.97 -7.24
C LYS A 300 -8.62 -27.03 -7.76
N SER A 301 -8.93 -26.19 -8.75
CA SER A 301 -7.98 -25.21 -9.30
C SER A 301 -7.59 -24.14 -8.28
N ASN A 302 -6.41 -23.57 -8.44
CA ASN A 302 -5.78 -22.64 -7.49
C ASN A 302 -4.64 -21.86 -8.16
N PRO A 303 -4.18 -20.74 -7.57
CA PRO A 303 -3.07 -19.95 -8.11
C PRO A 303 -1.78 -20.74 -8.33
N GLN A 304 -1.41 -21.66 -7.44
CA GLN A 304 -0.18 -22.45 -7.60
C GLN A 304 -0.24 -23.38 -8.81
N TRP A 305 -1.40 -23.94 -9.12
CA TRP A 305 -1.57 -24.74 -10.33
C TRP A 305 -1.43 -23.89 -11.60
N VAL A 306 -2.00 -22.68 -11.62
CA VAL A 306 -1.81 -21.72 -12.73
C VAL A 306 -0.32 -21.36 -12.89
N TRP A 307 0.37 -21.06 -11.78
CA TRP A 307 1.82 -20.84 -11.72
C TRP A 307 2.62 -22.00 -12.31
N GLN A 308 2.30 -23.23 -11.91
CA GLN A 308 2.95 -24.44 -12.40
C GLN A 308 2.77 -24.59 -13.92
N LYS A 309 1.57 -24.31 -14.45
CA LYS A 309 1.31 -24.38 -15.90
C LYS A 309 2.05 -23.27 -16.65
N LEU A 310 2.11 -22.06 -16.09
CA LEU A 310 2.85 -20.92 -16.67
C LEU A 310 4.36 -21.18 -16.70
N SER A 311 4.88 -21.96 -15.76
CA SER A 311 6.30 -22.35 -15.70
C SER A 311 6.78 -23.16 -16.90
N ALA A 312 5.89 -23.63 -17.78
CA ALA A 312 6.28 -24.20 -19.07
C ALA A 312 6.83 -23.16 -20.06
N ASN A 313 6.50 -21.86 -19.89
CA ASN A 313 6.96 -20.79 -20.75
C ASN A 313 8.33 -20.23 -20.30
N PRO A 314 9.33 -20.11 -21.20
CA PRO A 314 10.63 -19.53 -20.86
C PRO A 314 10.61 -18.07 -20.40
N GLU A 315 9.75 -17.23 -20.97
CA GLU A 315 9.62 -15.81 -20.58
C GLU A 315 9.00 -15.67 -19.18
N PHE A 316 8.02 -16.51 -18.86
CA PHE A 316 7.51 -16.59 -17.49
C PHE A 316 8.61 -17.00 -16.51
N ARG A 317 9.38 -18.06 -16.80
CA ARG A 317 10.49 -18.51 -15.94
C ARG A 317 11.54 -17.41 -15.72
N LEU A 318 11.86 -16.62 -16.76
CA LEU A 318 12.77 -15.49 -16.60
C LEU A 318 12.16 -14.37 -15.76
N ARG A 319 10.86 -14.08 -15.93
CA ARG A 319 10.15 -13.12 -15.07
C ARG A 319 10.14 -13.56 -13.61
N VAL A 320 9.96 -14.86 -13.33
CA VAL A 320 10.16 -15.42 -11.98
C VAL A 320 11.57 -15.13 -11.49
N ALA A 321 12.60 -15.40 -12.30
CA ALA A 321 13.98 -15.16 -11.92
C ALA A 321 14.27 -13.68 -11.59
N ASP A 322 13.67 -12.75 -12.34
CA ASP A 322 13.81 -11.32 -12.10
C ASP A 322 13.21 -10.91 -10.74
N HIS A 323 12.02 -11.42 -10.40
CA HIS A 323 11.39 -11.19 -9.11
C HIS A 323 12.12 -11.88 -7.96
N VAL A 324 12.66 -13.08 -8.17
CA VAL A 324 13.55 -13.74 -7.21
C VAL A 324 14.78 -12.86 -6.98
N HIS A 325 15.40 -12.31 -8.02
CA HIS A 325 16.55 -11.44 -7.85
C HIS A 325 16.19 -10.16 -7.07
N LYS A 326 15.06 -9.53 -7.42
CA LYS A 326 14.52 -8.34 -6.73
C LYS A 326 14.31 -8.57 -5.23
N HIS A 327 13.78 -9.74 -4.83
CA HIS A 327 13.36 -9.98 -3.46
C HIS A 327 14.37 -10.74 -2.60
N PHE A 328 15.30 -11.51 -3.19
CA PHE A 328 16.25 -12.35 -2.46
C PHE A 328 17.66 -11.76 -2.36
N PHE A 329 17.93 -10.67 -3.09
CA PHE A 329 19.24 -10.03 -3.13
C PHE A 329 19.13 -8.54 -2.80
N ASN A 330 20.27 -7.91 -2.51
CA ASN A 330 20.42 -6.46 -2.48
C ASN A 330 19.38 -5.71 -1.61
N GLY A 331 19.02 -6.27 -0.45
CA GLY A 331 18.04 -5.68 0.47
C GLY A 331 16.57 -5.97 0.14
N GLY A 332 16.28 -6.82 -0.85
CA GLY A 332 14.94 -7.29 -1.15
C GLY A 332 14.20 -7.88 0.06
N ILE A 333 12.86 -7.90 0.01
CA ILE A 333 11.99 -8.21 1.15
C ILE A 333 12.27 -9.59 1.77
N LEU A 334 12.70 -10.56 0.97
CA LEU A 334 12.99 -11.94 1.39
C LEU A 334 14.49 -12.19 1.63
N THR A 335 15.31 -11.14 1.73
CA THR A 335 16.66 -11.25 2.28
C THR A 335 16.61 -11.50 3.80
N PRO A 336 17.64 -12.13 4.41
CA PRO A 336 17.65 -12.36 5.85
C PRO A 336 17.43 -11.09 6.68
N THR A 337 18.07 -9.97 6.29
CA THR A 337 17.94 -8.69 6.99
C THR A 337 16.53 -8.12 6.90
N SER A 338 15.97 -8.03 5.69
CA SER A 338 14.64 -7.42 5.48
C SER A 338 13.52 -8.28 6.06
N ALA A 339 13.56 -9.60 5.90
CA ALA A 339 12.57 -10.51 6.50
C ALA A 339 12.62 -10.46 8.03
N THR A 340 13.82 -10.39 8.61
CA THR A 340 14.01 -10.19 10.06
C THR A 340 13.41 -8.85 10.50
N ALA A 341 13.73 -7.75 9.81
CA ALA A 341 13.20 -6.44 10.15
C ALA A 341 11.67 -6.39 10.11
N LEU A 342 11.06 -7.05 9.11
CA LEU A 342 9.61 -7.14 8.96
C LEU A 342 8.96 -7.86 10.14
N LEU A 343 9.46 -9.04 10.53
CA LEU A 343 8.95 -9.76 11.70
C LEU A 343 9.20 -8.97 13.00
N MET A 344 10.37 -8.34 13.13
CA MET A 344 10.75 -7.59 14.33
C MET A 344 9.88 -6.34 14.53
N LYS A 345 9.37 -5.72 13.46
CA LYS A 345 8.36 -4.64 13.56
C LYS A 345 7.13 -5.10 14.35
N ARG A 346 6.58 -6.27 13.99
CA ARG A 346 5.43 -6.86 14.71
C ARG A 346 5.80 -7.40 16.08
N LYS A 347 6.98 -7.99 16.23
CA LYS A 347 7.47 -8.42 17.55
C LYS A 347 7.50 -7.24 18.51
N ASN A 348 8.12 -6.13 18.13
CA ASN A 348 8.23 -4.95 18.98
C ASN A 348 6.87 -4.35 19.34
N GLN A 349 5.89 -4.44 18.43
CA GLN A 349 4.51 -4.03 18.68
C GLN A 349 3.84 -4.86 19.79
N ILE A 350 4.00 -6.18 19.80
CA ILE A 350 3.26 -7.06 20.73
C ILE A 350 4.11 -7.59 21.90
N ASP A 351 5.39 -7.26 21.96
CA ASP A 351 6.35 -7.86 22.89
C ASP A 351 5.89 -7.76 24.37
N ARG A 352 5.35 -6.61 24.76
CA ARG A 352 4.74 -6.42 26.09
C ARG A 352 3.32 -6.95 26.17
N ALA A 353 2.55 -6.87 25.09
CA ALA A 353 1.16 -7.32 25.02
C ALA A 353 1.02 -8.83 25.29
N VAL A 354 2.01 -9.64 24.89
CA VAL A 354 2.02 -11.10 25.11
C VAL A 354 1.97 -11.48 26.60
N VAL A 355 2.33 -10.59 27.53
CA VAL A 355 2.16 -10.85 28.97
C VAL A 355 0.70 -11.06 29.33
N GLY A 356 -0.22 -10.30 28.73
CA GLY A 356 -1.66 -10.51 28.95
C GLY A 356 -2.13 -11.85 28.37
N GLU A 357 -1.68 -12.21 27.18
CA GLU A 357 -1.96 -13.52 26.58
C GLU A 357 -1.48 -14.68 27.48
N SER A 358 -0.28 -14.56 28.03
CA SER A 358 0.28 -15.50 29.01
C SER A 358 -0.57 -15.60 30.27
N ALA A 359 -0.95 -14.46 30.86
CA ALA A 359 -1.73 -14.45 32.09
C ALA A 359 -3.13 -15.07 31.93
N ARG A 360 -3.72 -14.97 30.73
CA ARG A 360 -5.06 -15.50 30.46
C ARG A 360 -5.05 -16.95 29.97
N TRP A 361 -4.07 -17.31 29.14
CA TRP A 361 -4.09 -18.55 28.37
C TRP A 361 -2.81 -19.39 28.48
N GLY A 362 -1.79 -18.92 29.19
CA GLY A 362 -0.49 -19.59 29.28
C GLY A 362 -0.55 -20.99 29.88
N ASP A 363 -1.50 -21.25 30.77
CA ASP A 363 -1.75 -22.53 31.45
C ASP A 363 -3.04 -23.23 30.96
N ALA A 364 -3.68 -22.72 29.90
CA ALA A 364 -4.96 -23.26 29.43
C ALA A 364 -4.89 -24.73 28.99
N LYS A 365 -3.70 -25.19 28.58
CA LYS A 365 -3.44 -26.55 28.09
C LYS A 365 -2.19 -27.20 28.71
N THR A 366 -1.54 -26.53 29.66
CA THR A 366 -0.28 -26.98 30.26
C THR A 366 -0.26 -26.73 31.76
N GLY A 367 0.38 -27.61 32.54
CA GLY A 367 0.49 -27.43 34.00
C GLY A 367 1.44 -26.30 34.41
N THR A 368 2.48 -26.04 33.62
CA THR A 368 3.35 -24.87 33.77
C THR A 368 2.93 -23.81 32.75
N PRO A 369 2.59 -22.57 33.18
CA PRO A 369 2.18 -21.54 32.24
C PRO A 369 3.28 -21.14 31.27
N TYR A 370 2.96 -21.04 29.98
CA TYR A 370 3.83 -20.36 29.02
C TYR A 370 3.84 -18.86 29.25
N THR A 371 5.02 -18.27 29.06
CA THR A 371 5.31 -16.87 29.40
C THR A 371 5.81 -16.08 28.20
N ARG A 372 5.95 -14.76 28.37
CA ARG A 372 6.66 -13.91 27.41
C ARG A 372 8.06 -14.47 27.07
N ALA A 373 8.77 -15.09 28.01
CA ALA A 373 10.06 -15.71 27.73
C ALA A 373 9.92 -16.92 26.79
N THR A 374 8.88 -17.75 26.95
CA THR A 374 8.55 -18.83 26.02
C THR A 374 8.32 -18.30 24.61
N TRP A 375 7.49 -17.26 24.48
CA TRP A 375 7.23 -16.61 23.19
C TRP A 375 8.49 -16.00 22.56
N GLN A 376 9.32 -15.31 23.36
CA GLN A 376 10.59 -14.75 22.88
C GLN A 376 11.53 -15.84 22.34
N ASN A 377 11.58 -17.00 22.98
CA ASN A 377 12.37 -18.14 22.47
C ASN A 377 11.84 -18.66 21.13
N ALA A 378 10.51 -18.74 20.97
CA ALA A 378 9.89 -19.13 19.70
C ALA A 378 10.18 -18.12 18.58
N VAL A 379 10.12 -16.82 18.87
CA VAL A 379 10.49 -15.75 17.91
C VAL A 379 11.98 -15.81 17.59
N ASN A 380 12.85 -15.99 18.58
CA ASN A 380 14.29 -16.11 18.40
C ASN A 380 14.63 -17.31 17.51
N ASN A 381 13.89 -18.41 17.59
CA ASN A 381 14.09 -19.53 16.68
C ASN A 381 13.90 -19.12 15.20
N VAL A 382 12.87 -18.34 14.88
CA VAL A 382 12.66 -17.85 13.51
C VAL A 382 13.81 -16.92 13.08
N VAL A 383 14.17 -15.95 13.94
CA VAL A 383 15.19 -14.94 13.62
C VAL A 383 16.60 -15.53 13.52
N GLN A 384 16.95 -16.48 14.39
CA GLN A 384 18.31 -17.00 14.48
C GLN A 384 18.52 -18.28 13.65
N ASN A 385 17.45 -19.06 13.43
CA ASN A 385 17.58 -20.34 12.72
C ASN A 385 16.92 -20.33 11.35
N TYR A 386 15.75 -19.69 11.17
CA TYR A 386 14.99 -19.75 9.92
C TYR A 386 15.49 -18.72 8.89
N PHE A 387 15.36 -17.41 9.19
CA PHE A 387 15.68 -16.35 8.24
C PHE A 387 17.13 -16.33 7.72
N PRO A 388 18.16 -16.64 8.51
CA PRO A 388 19.54 -16.59 8.03
C PRO A 388 19.86 -17.59 6.91
N ARG A 389 19.04 -18.62 6.72
CA ARG A 389 19.30 -19.70 5.76
C ARG A 389 18.20 -19.87 4.71
N ARG A 390 16.99 -19.38 4.97
CA ARG A 390 15.83 -19.69 4.14
C ARG A 390 15.97 -19.18 2.71
N SER A 391 16.51 -17.97 2.50
CA SER A 391 16.68 -17.39 1.17
C SER A 391 17.56 -18.27 0.26
N ASP A 392 18.66 -18.79 0.79
CA ASP A 392 19.59 -19.65 0.05
C ASP A 392 19.00 -21.03 -0.25
N ILE A 393 18.27 -21.61 0.71
CA ILE A 393 17.56 -22.88 0.54
C ILE A 393 16.53 -22.78 -0.59
N VAL A 394 15.69 -21.74 -0.55
CA VAL A 394 14.66 -21.53 -1.56
C VAL A 394 15.26 -21.17 -2.91
N LEU A 395 16.32 -20.37 -2.96
CA LEU A 395 17.05 -20.10 -4.21
C LEU A 395 17.58 -21.41 -4.82
N THR A 396 18.07 -22.34 -4.00
CA THR A 396 18.51 -23.67 -4.45
C THR A 396 17.36 -24.49 -5.01
N GLN A 397 16.21 -24.52 -4.33
CA GLN A 397 15.00 -25.19 -4.81
C GLN A 397 14.53 -24.62 -6.17
N LEU A 398 14.49 -23.28 -6.29
CA LEU A 398 14.09 -22.59 -7.52
C LEU A 398 15.05 -22.86 -8.68
N LYS A 399 16.37 -22.90 -8.42
CA LYS A 399 17.37 -23.31 -9.43
C LYS A 399 17.16 -24.75 -9.88
N ALA A 400 16.89 -25.67 -8.96
CA ALA A 400 16.59 -27.07 -9.29
C ALA A 400 15.31 -27.22 -10.13
N LYS A 401 14.35 -26.29 -9.97
CA LYS A 401 13.15 -26.17 -10.79
C LYS A 401 13.31 -25.28 -12.01
N ASN A 402 14.54 -24.86 -12.32
CA ASN A 402 14.80 -24.10 -13.53
C ASN A 402 14.10 -22.71 -13.54
N LEU A 403 13.67 -22.21 -12.37
CA LEU A 403 13.00 -20.93 -12.14
C LEU A 403 13.97 -19.78 -11.80
N TYR A 404 15.26 -20.07 -11.69
CA TYR A 404 16.33 -19.09 -11.59
C TYR A 404 17.53 -19.57 -12.41
N PRO A 405 18.11 -18.74 -13.31
CA PRO A 405 19.15 -19.19 -14.22
C PRO A 405 20.48 -19.44 -13.50
N ALA A 406 21.32 -20.29 -14.11
CA ALA A 406 22.70 -20.49 -13.66
C ALA A 406 23.60 -19.28 -13.97
N THR A 407 23.26 -18.50 -15.00
CA THR A 407 23.96 -17.26 -15.33
C THR A 407 23.81 -16.27 -14.17
N VAL A 408 24.93 -15.92 -13.53
CA VAL A 408 24.96 -15.02 -12.37
C VAL A 408 24.64 -13.59 -12.82
N ALA A 409 23.70 -12.96 -12.12
CA ALA A 409 23.29 -11.59 -12.38
C ALA A 409 24.43 -10.58 -12.07
N PRO A 410 24.50 -9.45 -12.80
CA PRO A 410 25.51 -8.42 -12.56
C PRO A 410 25.55 -7.91 -11.11
N ILE A 411 26.74 -7.53 -10.65
CA ILE A 411 26.98 -7.00 -9.31
C ILE A 411 27.35 -5.53 -9.41
N PHE A 412 26.62 -4.68 -8.70
CA PHE A 412 26.94 -3.26 -8.55
C PHE A 412 27.87 -3.08 -7.35
N SER A 413 28.93 -2.29 -7.51
CA SER A 413 29.81 -1.88 -6.39
C SER A 413 29.06 -1.08 -5.32
N VAL A 414 28.04 -0.32 -5.74
CA VAL A 414 27.06 0.34 -4.88
C VAL A 414 25.68 0.04 -5.46
N PHE A 415 24.83 -0.65 -4.72
CA PHE A 415 23.49 -1.01 -5.18
C PHE A 415 22.49 0.11 -4.87
N GLY A 416 22.27 0.97 -5.86
CA GLY A 416 21.31 2.07 -5.77
C GLY A 416 21.62 3.06 -4.65
N GLY A 417 20.62 3.85 -4.28
CA GLY A 417 20.68 4.81 -3.19
C GLY A 417 21.17 6.19 -3.62
N ASN A 418 21.56 6.99 -2.63
CA ASN A 418 21.88 8.40 -2.81
C ASN A 418 23.35 8.58 -3.20
N VAL A 419 23.61 9.35 -4.25
CA VAL A 419 24.96 9.56 -4.82
C VAL A 419 25.21 11.03 -5.16
N LEU A 420 26.47 11.45 -5.16
CA LEU A 420 26.84 12.79 -5.62
C LEU A 420 26.94 12.82 -7.15
N PRO A 421 26.68 13.97 -7.81
CA PRO A 421 26.96 14.14 -9.23
C PRO A 421 28.41 13.77 -9.57
N GLY A 422 28.61 13.02 -10.66
CA GLY A 422 29.91 12.50 -11.09
C GLY A 422 30.37 11.23 -10.35
N SER A 423 29.57 10.67 -9.43
CA SER A 423 29.89 9.41 -8.77
C SER A 423 30.06 8.28 -9.79
N SER A 424 31.05 7.42 -9.56
CA SER A 424 31.40 6.30 -10.43
C SER A 424 30.97 4.99 -9.76
N VAL A 425 30.11 4.22 -10.43
CA VAL A 425 29.63 2.92 -9.97
C VAL A 425 30.15 1.83 -10.91
N SER A 426 31.07 1.00 -10.44
CA SER A 426 31.50 -0.18 -11.15
C SER A 426 30.40 -1.24 -11.15
N ILE A 427 30.17 -1.86 -12.32
CA ILE A 427 29.24 -2.97 -12.52
C ILE A 427 30.04 -4.12 -13.11
N THR A 428 29.96 -5.30 -12.50
CA THR A 428 30.71 -6.48 -12.95
C THR A 428 29.76 -7.63 -13.26
N ALA A 429 30.04 -8.34 -14.34
CA ALA A 429 29.41 -9.62 -14.64
C ALA A 429 30.45 -10.72 -14.36
N PRO A 430 30.14 -11.71 -13.49
CA PRO A 430 31.07 -12.81 -13.23
C PRO A 430 31.40 -13.65 -14.47
N ALA A 431 30.48 -13.69 -15.43
CA ALA A 431 30.67 -14.33 -16.73
C ALA A 431 29.82 -13.64 -17.80
N GLY A 432 30.23 -13.78 -19.07
CA GLY A 432 29.46 -13.31 -20.22
C GLY A 432 29.61 -11.82 -20.51
N ILE A 433 28.77 -11.33 -21.41
CA ILE A 433 28.73 -9.92 -21.82
C ILE A 433 27.78 -9.17 -20.88
N LEU A 434 28.26 -8.06 -20.31
CA LEU A 434 27.47 -7.17 -19.47
C LEU A 434 26.72 -6.15 -20.33
N TYR A 435 25.40 -6.05 -20.13
CA TYR A 435 24.56 -5.02 -20.71
C TYR A 435 23.90 -4.19 -19.60
N VAL A 436 23.93 -2.87 -19.76
CA VAL A 436 23.38 -1.91 -18.80
C VAL A 436 22.60 -0.83 -19.53
N THR A 437 21.37 -0.58 -19.09
CA THR A 437 20.54 0.55 -19.50
C THR A 437 20.42 1.54 -18.35
N GLN A 438 20.33 2.83 -18.67
CA GLN A 438 20.20 3.93 -17.70
C GLN A 438 18.79 4.55 -17.69
N ASP A 439 18.01 4.28 -18.74
CA ASP A 439 16.65 4.80 -18.95
C ASP A 439 15.56 3.94 -18.28
N GLY A 440 15.95 2.93 -17.50
CA GLY A 440 15.03 1.99 -16.85
C GLY A 440 14.46 0.91 -17.79
N SER A 441 14.83 0.87 -19.07
CA SER A 441 14.43 -0.22 -19.98
C SER A 441 15.19 -1.51 -19.65
N ASP A 442 14.64 -2.68 -19.99
CA ASP A 442 15.37 -3.95 -19.84
C ASP A 442 16.42 -4.09 -20.96
N PRO A 443 17.69 -4.44 -20.67
CA PRO A 443 18.69 -4.74 -21.70
C PRO A 443 18.32 -5.90 -22.64
N ARG A 444 17.37 -6.76 -22.23
CA ARG A 444 16.86 -7.90 -22.99
C ARG A 444 15.44 -7.63 -23.47
N LEU A 445 15.19 -7.85 -24.76
CA LEU A 445 13.84 -7.88 -25.33
C LEU A 445 13.14 -9.21 -25.03
N PHE A 446 11.81 -9.19 -25.09
CA PHE A 446 11.00 -10.41 -25.13
C PHE A 446 11.49 -11.33 -26.25
N GLY A 447 11.60 -12.64 -25.97
CA GLY A 447 12.19 -13.63 -26.89
C GLY A 447 13.71 -13.73 -26.81
N GLY A 448 14.38 -12.87 -26.04
CA GLY A 448 15.80 -13.03 -25.68
C GLY A 448 16.82 -12.31 -26.56
N ALA A 449 16.36 -11.50 -27.52
CA ALA A 449 17.26 -10.61 -28.26
C ALA A 449 17.81 -9.50 -27.35
N VAL A 450 19.00 -9.01 -27.67
CA VAL A 450 19.57 -7.82 -27.03
C VAL A 450 18.77 -6.59 -27.48
N SER A 451 18.42 -5.69 -26.55
CA SER A 451 17.75 -4.44 -26.90
C SER A 451 18.62 -3.59 -27.84
N PRO A 452 18.06 -3.00 -28.92
CA PRO A 452 18.84 -2.15 -29.81
C PRO A 452 19.31 -0.85 -29.13
N SER A 453 18.66 -0.43 -28.04
CA SER A 453 19.02 0.74 -27.24
C SER A 453 20.24 0.50 -26.34
N VAL A 454 20.62 -0.75 -26.08
CA VAL A 454 21.75 -1.08 -25.22
C VAL A 454 23.00 -1.44 -26.03
N ARG A 455 24.16 -1.16 -25.44
CA ARG A 455 25.47 -1.61 -25.93
C ARG A 455 26.18 -2.36 -24.80
N PRO A 456 27.13 -3.26 -25.10
CA PRO A 456 27.97 -3.86 -24.08
C PRO A 456 28.64 -2.77 -23.24
N GLN A 457 28.50 -2.85 -21.92
CA GLN A 457 29.09 -1.89 -21.01
C GLN A 457 30.55 -2.27 -20.73
N SER A 458 31.46 -1.32 -20.89
CA SER A 458 32.83 -1.41 -20.43
C SER A 458 33.15 -0.23 -19.51
N GLY A 459 33.80 -0.51 -18.38
CA GLY A 459 34.10 0.51 -17.36
C GLY A 459 32.90 0.89 -16.48
N PRO A 460 33.11 1.83 -15.55
CA PRO A 460 32.10 2.21 -14.58
C PRO A 460 30.98 3.07 -15.18
N LEU A 461 29.82 3.04 -14.52
CA LEU A 461 28.70 3.93 -14.76
C LEU A 461 28.95 5.27 -14.05
N ILE A 462 28.99 6.37 -14.79
CA ILE A 462 29.08 7.73 -14.22
C ILE A 462 27.69 8.30 -14.01
N LEU A 463 27.36 8.65 -12.78
CA LEU A 463 26.04 9.14 -12.38
C LEU A 463 26.02 10.67 -12.36
N ASN A 464 25.40 11.26 -13.38
CA ASN A 464 25.19 12.72 -13.49
C ASN A 464 23.71 13.12 -13.36
N GLU A 465 22.83 12.15 -13.18
CA GLU A 465 21.40 12.35 -12.95
C GLU A 465 20.80 11.19 -12.17
N SER A 466 19.65 11.38 -11.50
CA SER A 466 18.94 10.27 -10.88
C SER A 466 18.33 9.39 -11.96
N LEU A 467 18.54 8.08 -11.84
CA LEU A 467 18.18 7.10 -12.86
C LEU A 467 17.92 5.73 -12.23
N THR A 468 17.31 4.83 -12.98
CA THR A 468 17.25 3.41 -12.61
C THR A 468 18.10 2.62 -13.59
N ALA A 469 19.27 2.15 -13.11
CA ALA A 469 20.16 1.34 -13.92
C ALA A 469 19.63 -0.10 -13.92
N LYS A 470 19.42 -0.67 -15.11
CA LYS A 470 19.06 -2.09 -15.24
C LYS A 470 20.16 -2.85 -15.95
N ALA A 471 20.53 -4.00 -15.40
CA ALA A 471 21.67 -4.77 -15.88
C ALA A 471 21.35 -6.25 -16.00
N ARG A 472 21.88 -6.87 -17.06
CA ARG A 472 21.91 -8.33 -17.24
C ARG A 472 23.26 -8.77 -17.79
N SER A 473 23.63 -10.01 -17.51
CA SER A 473 24.75 -10.69 -18.17
C SER A 473 24.21 -11.74 -19.16
N LEU A 474 24.93 -11.92 -20.27
CA LEU A 474 24.60 -12.90 -21.31
C LEU A 474 25.78 -13.86 -21.53
N VAL A 475 25.55 -15.15 -21.27
CA VAL A 475 26.52 -16.24 -21.52
C VAL A 475 25.96 -17.15 -22.62
N GLY A 476 26.51 -17.05 -23.83
CA GLY A 476 25.93 -17.70 -25.01
C GLY A 476 24.54 -17.12 -25.28
N THR A 477 23.50 -17.94 -25.12
CA THR A 477 22.09 -17.52 -25.21
C THR A 477 21.39 -17.39 -23.85
N ASN A 478 22.11 -17.66 -22.75
CA ASN A 478 21.55 -17.70 -21.40
C ASN A 478 21.71 -16.35 -20.70
N TRP A 479 20.59 -15.67 -20.52
CA TRP A 479 20.50 -14.42 -19.74
C TRP A 479 20.47 -14.70 -18.24
N SER A 480 21.10 -13.81 -17.46
CA SER A 480 20.87 -13.74 -16.02
C SER A 480 19.48 -13.19 -15.70
N ALA A 481 19.08 -13.32 -14.44
CA ALA A 481 18.03 -12.47 -13.87
C ALA A 481 18.41 -10.98 -13.98
N LEU A 482 17.40 -10.12 -13.99
CA LEU A 482 17.53 -8.67 -14.03
C LEU A 482 17.99 -8.12 -12.68
N VAL A 483 18.95 -7.22 -12.73
CA VAL A 483 19.32 -6.39 -11.58
C VAL A 483 18.88 -4.97 -11.85
N GLU A 484 18.10 -4.40 -10.93
CA GLU A 484 17.61 -3.02 -11.04
C GLU A 484 18.14 -2.22 -9.85
N ALA A 485 18.93 -1.17 -10.11
CA ALA A 485 19.55 -0.33 -9.10
C ALA A 485 19.08 1.13 -9.28
N PRO A 486 18.17 1.63 -8.42
CA PRO A 486 17.71 3.02 -8.47
C PRO A 486 18.73 3.93 -7.79
N PHE A 487 19.23 4.93 -8.50
CA PHE A 487 20.13 5.95 -7.98
C PHE A 487 19.42 7.30 -7.91
N THR A 488 19.57 7.98 -6.78
CA THR A 488 19.08 9.34 -6.59
C THR A 488 20.27 10.27 -6.37
N LEU A 489 20.34 11.36 -7.13
CA LEU A 489 21.34 12.38 -6.89
C LEU A 489 21.04 13.18 -5.64
N ILE A 490 22.11 13.48 -4.91
CA ILE A 490 22.10 14.49 -3.86
C ILE A 490 22.27 15.85 -4.52
N GLN A 491 21.26 16.70 -4.39
CA GLN A 491 21.28 18.09 -4.85
C GLN A 491 20.68 19.03 -3.80
N THR A 492 20.91 20.33 -3.94
CA THR A 492 20.27 21.35 -3.10
C THR A 492 18.93 21.77 -3.68
N PHE A 493 17.95 21.96 -2.80
CA PHE A 493 16.57 22.34 -3.17
C PHE A 493 16.19 23.73 -2.65
N THR A 494 17.17 24.64 -2.50
CA THR A 494 16.95 26.00 -1.96
C THR A 494 15.96 26.84 -2.77
N ASN A 495 15.68 26.44 -4.02
CA ASN A 495 14.75 27.10 -4.92
C ASN A 495 13.46 26.31 -5.14
N LEU A 496 13.21 25.26 -4.36
CA LEU A 496 11.93 24.55 -4.36
C LEU A 496 10.99 25.23 -3.36
N SER A 497 9.86 25.74 -3.85
CA SER A 497 8.91 26.53 -3.04
C SER A 497 7.52 25.91 -3.11
N ILE A 498 6.80 25.87 -1.99
CA ILE A 498 5.37 25.55 -1.99
C ILE A 498 4.64 26.82 -2.43
N THR A 499 3.91 26.77 -3.54
CA THR A 499 3.26 27.94 -4.14
C THR A 499 1.75 27.95 -4.00
N GLU A 500 1.13 26.83 -3.66
CA GLU A 500 -0.31 26.80 -3.43
C GLU A 500 -0.73 25.63 -2.54
N ILE A 501 -1.63 25.88 -1.60
CA ILE A 501 -2.25 24.85 -0.74
C ILE A 501 -3.76 25.08 -0.74
N MET A 502 -4.51 24.12 -1.28
CA MET A 502 -5.98 24.08 -1.25
C MET A 502 -6.41 22.97 -0.28
N TYR A 503 -6.64 23.31 0.99
CA TYR A 503 -6.86 22.33 2.08
C TYR A 503 -8.32 22.20 2.54
N HIS A 504 -9.20 23.12 2.16
CA HIS A 504 -10.64 23.04 2.47
C HIS A 504 -11.47 23.74 1.38
N PRO A 505 -11.44 23.24 0.12
CA PRO A 505 -12.32 23.77 -0.91
C PRO A 505 -13.79 23.40 -0.60
N PRO A 506 -14.77 24.21 -1.00
CA PRO A 506 -16.18 23.89 -0.85
C PRO A 506 -16.58 22.76 -1.82
N ASP A 507 -17.64 22.06 -1.46
CA ASP A 507 -18.30 21.11 -2.37
C ASP A 507 -18.67 21.78 -3.70
N SER A 508 -18.52 21.04 -4.80
CA SER A 508 -18.83 21.51 -6.15
C SER A 508 -19.82 20.56 -6.82
N GLY A 509 -21.11 20.84 -6.66
CA GLY A 509 -22.17 19.96 -7.14
C GLY A 509 -22.20 18.66 -6.32
N GLU A 510 -21.99 17.52 -6.97
CA GLU A 510 -21.90 16.20 -6.31
C GLU A 510 -20.46 15.82 -5.89
N THR A 511 -19.47 16.63 -6.25
CA THR A 511 -18.07 16.41 -5.88
C THR A 511 -17.80 16.97 -4.49
N ASN A 512 -17.30 16.12 -3.59
CA ASN A 512 -16.90 16.55 -2.24
C ASN A 512 -15.68 17.47 -2.33
N GLY A 513 -15.64 18.51 -1.47
CA GLY A 513 -14.50 19.39 -1.33
C GLY A 513 -13.18 18.64 -1.14
N SER A 514 -13.14 17.59 -0.31
CA SER A 514 -11.90 16.83 -0.08
C SER A 514 -11.28 16.25 -1.36
N ASP A 515 -12.10 15.91 -2.36
CA ASP A 515 -11.64 15.37 -3.65
C ASP A 515 -11.03 16.46 -4.56
N LEU A 516 -11.17 17.74 -4.18
CA LEU A 516 -10.64 18.91 -4.89
C LEU A 516 -9.39 19.51 -4.21
N GLU A 517 -8.90 18.91 -3.13
CA GLU A 517 -7.69 19.34 -2.44
C GLU A 517 -6.45 19.13 -3.31
N PHE A 518 -5.51 20.09 -3.25
CA PHE A 518 -4.24 19.99 -3.96
C PHE A 518 -3.13 20.78 -3.28
N ILE A 519 -1.90 20.40 -3.61
CA ILE A 519 -0.69 21.16 -3.30
C ILE A 519 0.09 21.42 -4.59
N GLU A 520 0.67 22.62 -4.68
CA GLU A 520 1.54 23.01 -5.77
C GLU A 520 2.93 23.37 -5.26
N ILE A 521 3.94 22.92 -6.01
CA ILE A 521 5.34 23.24 -5.77
C ILE A 521 5.96 23.81 -7.04
N LYS A 522 6.78 24.85 -6.90
CA LYS A 522 7.48 25.52 -8.00
C LYS A 522 8.99 25.45 -7.83
N ASN A 523 9.69 25.34 -8.96
CA ASN A 523 11.12 25.68 -9.02
C ASN A 523 11.27 27.17 -9.31
N VAL A 524 11.56 27.98 -8.29
CA VAL A 524 11.77 29.44 -8.44
C VAL A 524 13.17 29.81 -8.92
N GLY A 525 14.04 28.81 -9.14
CA GLY A 525 15.44 28.99 -9.50
C GLY A 525 15.67 29.07 -11.00
N THR A 526 16.94 29.04 -11.38
CA THR A 526 17.40 29.11 -12.79
C THR A 526 17.94 27.78 -13.32
N LYS A 527 18.01 26.75 -12.48
CA LYS A 527 18.47 25.39 -12.84
C LYS A 527 17.34 24.40 -12.63
N GLU A 528 17.28 23.38 -13.49
CA GLU A 528 16.36 22.27 -13.30
C GLU A 528 16.64 21.53 -11.97
N LEU A 529 15.57 21.15 -11.28
CA LEU A 529 15.64 20.36 -10.06
C LEU A 529 15.23 18.92 -10.35
N ASP A 530 16.09 17.98 -10.00
CA ASP A 530 15.73 16.57 -9.94
C ASP A 530 14.91 16.24 -8.67
N LEU A 531 13.61 15.98 -8.82
CA LEU A 531 12.74 15.65 -7.68
C LEU A 531 12.75 14.15 -7.34
N SER A 532 13.56 13.33 -8.01
CA SER A 532 13.55 11.87 -7.83
C SER A 532 13.64 11.46 -6.35
N GLY A 533 12.64 10.70 -5.89
CA GLY A 533 12.61 10.18 -4.52
C GLY A 533 12.37 11.22 -3.42
N VAL A 534 12.21 12.51 -3.75
CA VAL A 534 11.71 13.52 -2.81
C VAL A 534 10.34 13.08 -2.29
N THR A 535 10.09 13.30 -1.00
CA THR A 535 8.85 12.91 -0.35
C THR A 535 8.13 14.11 0.25
N ILE A 536 6.81 14.08 0.22
CA ILE A 536 5.93 14.94 1.01
C ILE A 536 5.30 14.07 2.10
N THR A 537 5.32 14.55 3.35
CA THR A 537 4.86 13.82 4.55
C THR A 537 4.11 14.72 5.54
N ASN A 538 3.52 14.10 6.58
CA ASN A 538 2.83 14.64 7.76
C ASN A 538 1.38 15.10 7.59
N GLY A 539 0.97 15.53 6.40
CA GLY A 539 -0.44 15.71 6.03
C GLY A 539 -0.85 14.68 4.99
N ILE A 540 -0.23 14.81 3.82
CA ILE A 540 -0.29 13.88 2.70
C ILE A 540 0.97 13.02 2.62
N ASP A 541 0.88 11.88 1.95
CA ASP A 541 2.01 11.01 1.61
C ASP A 541 2.19 10.98 0.09
N TYR A 542 3.33 11.45 -0.39
CA TYR A 542 3.70 11.34 -1.80
C TYR A 542 5.21 11.16 -1.96
N ARG A 543 5.61 10.31 -2.92
CA ARG A 543 7.00 10.17 -3.34
C ARG A 543 7.10 10.40 -4.83
N PHE A 544 7.92 11.37 -5.22
CA PHE A 544 8.21 11.62 -6.62
C PHE A 544 8.93 10.42 -7.26
N PRO A 545 8.45 9.91 -8.41
CA PRO A 545 9.12 8.83 -9.15
C PRO A 545 10.55 9.19 -9.54
N ILE A 546 11.43 8.19 -9.62
CA ILE A 546 12.78 8.38 -10.17
C ILE A 546 12.67 8.85 -11.62
N GLY A 547 13.44 9.87 -11.98
CA GLY A 547 13.36 10.55 -13.28
C GLY A 547 12.50 11.81 -13.27
N THR A 548 11.83 12.15 -12.16
CA THR A 548 11.04 13.38 -12.09
C THR A 548 11.94 14.60 -12.10
N ARG A 549 11.73 15.51 -13.06
CA ARG A 549 12.46 16.77 -13.20
C ARG A 549 11.51 17.96 -13.18
N LEU A 550 11.94 19.06 -12.56
CA LEU A 550 11.21 20.32 -12.49
C LEU A 550 12.06 21.45 -13.05
N ALA A 551 11.78 21.85 -14.28
CA ALA A 551 12.50 22.91 -14.97
C ALA A 551 12.29 24.30 -14.30
N PRO A 552 13.20 25.27 -14.53
CA PRO A 552 13.08 26.63 -14.01
C PRO A 552 11.71 27.28 -14.29
N GLY A 553 11.09 27.86 -13.25
CA GLY A 553 9.79 28.53 -13.33
C GLY A 553 8.60 27.59 -13.57
N LYS A 554 8.79 26.27 -13.58
CA LYS A 554 7.71 25.29 -13.74
C LYS A 554 7.16 24.84 -12.39
N PHE A 555 5.94 24.32 -12.46
CA PHE A 555 5.13 23.86 -11.34
C PHE A 555 4.94 22.35 -11.40
N THR A 556 4.77 21.75 -10.23
CA THR A 556 4.25 20.40 -10.08
C THR A 556 3.02 20.46 -9.18
N VAL A 557 1.90 19.92 -9.67
CA VAL A 557 0.62 19.90 -8.97
C VAL A 557 0.29 18.47 -8.57
N LEU A 558 -0.02 18.28 -7.29
CA LEU A 558 -0.44 17.01 -6.72
C LEU A 558 -1.83 17.18 -6.10
N ALA A 559 -2.76 16.26 -6.38
CA ALA A 559 -4.14 16.34 -5.92
C ALA A 559 -4.57 15.07 -5.17
N SER A 560 -5.66 15.15 -4.40
CA SER A 560 -6.25 14.02 -3.69
C SER A 560 -6.97 13.04 -4.63
N ASP A 561 -7.71 13.56 -5.62
CA ASP A 561 -8.38 12.75 -6.64
C ASP A 561 -8.09 13.24 -8.07
N ARG A 562 -7.67 12.32 -8.94
CA ARG A 562 -7.33 12.65 -10.33
C ARG A 562 -8.55 13.11 -11.13
N THR A 563 -9.69 12.46 -10.96
CA THR A 563 -10.87 12.68 -11.80
C THR A 563 -11.53 14.00 -11.43
N ALA A 564 -11.79 14.23 -10.16
CA ALA A 564 -12.35 15.48 -9.62
C ALA A 564 -11.46 16.67 -9.98
N PHE A 565 -10.14 16.56 -9.75
CA PHE A 565 -9.20 17.62 -10.10
C PHE A 565 -9.18 17.93 -11.60
N THR A 566 -9.09 16.90 -12.46
CA THR A 566 -9.03 17.10 -13.92
C THR A 566 -10.34 17.67 -14.46
N ASN A 567 -11.49 17.31 -13.89
CA ASN A 567 -12.77 17.90 -14.26
C ASN A 567 -12.86 19.38 -13.87
N ARG A 568 -12.31 19.77 -12.72
CA ARG A 568 -12.29 21.16 -12.23
C ARG A 568 -11.26 22.04 -12.93
N TYR A 569 -10.12 21.46 -13.33
CA TYR A 569 -8.97 22.13 -13.94
C TYR A 569 -8.47 21.40 -15.20
N PRO A 570 -9.28 21.28 -16.27
CA PRO A 570 -8.94 20.47 -17.45
C PRO A 570 -7.70 20.95 -18.22
N GLN A 571 -7.30 22.21 -18.03
CA GLN A 571 -6.12 22.82 -18.62
C GLN A 571 -4.82 22.59 -17.83
N VAL A 572 -4.90 22.04 -16.62
CA VAL A 572 -3.74 21.86 -15.72
C VAL A 572 -3.19 20.45 -15.86
N VAL A 573 -1.87 20.35 -15.99
CA VAL A 573 -1.18 19.05 -15.99
C VAL A 573 -1.08 18.57 -14.54
N LEU A 574 -1.83 17.53 -14.20
CA LEU A 574 -1.71 16.87 -12.88
C LEU A 574 -0.49 15.94 -12.86
N ASN A 575 0.49 16.24 -12.01
CA ASN A 575 1.75 15.51 -11.92
C ASN A 575 1.68 14.26 -11.04
N GLY A 576 0.74 14.20 -10.09
CA GLY A 576 0.59 13.07 -9.20
C GLY A 576 -0.70 13.11 -8.39
N VAL A 577 -1.06 11.96 -7.83
CA VAL A 577 -2.10 11.82 -6.82
C VAL A 577 -1.40 11.40 -5.54
N TYR A 578 -1.68 12.11 -4.44
CA TYR A 578 -1.11 11.77 -3.13
C TYR A 578 -2.07 10.89 -2.33
N ASP A 579 -1.53 10.17 -1.34
CA ASP A 579 -2.33 9.47 -0.35
C ASP A 579 -2.59 10.36 0.88
N GLY A 580 -3.69 10.12 1.58
CA GLY A 580 -4.14 10.97 2.70
C GLY A 580 -4.92 12.20 2.22
N ASN A 581 -5.31 13.06 3.17
CA ASN A 581 -6.04 14.30 2.92
C ASN A 581 -5.41 15.42 3.76
N LEU A 582 -5.56 16.66 3.33
CA LEU A 582 -5.21 17.83 4.12
C LEU A 582 -6.30 18.07 5.16
N ALA A 583 -5.92 18.40 6.40
CA ALA A 583 -6.92 18.66 7.44
C ALA A 583 -7.52 20.07 7.33
N ASN A 584 -8.85 20.16 7.38
CA ASN A 584 -9.61 21.42 7.31
C ASN A 584 -9.29 22.41 8.46
N THR A 585 -8.71 21.96 9.57
CA THR A 585 -8.33 22.83 10.70
C THR A 585 -6.85 23.20 10.70
N GLY A 586 -6.13 22.89 9.62
CA GLY A 586 -4.67 23.03 9.56
C GLY A 586 -3.91 21.72 9.54
N ASP A 587 -2.75 21.75 8.89
CA ASP A 587 -1.88 20.60 8.75
C ASP A 587 -0.40 20.98 8.76
N THR A 588 0.46 19.99 8.89
CA THR A 588 1.91 20.12 8.68
C THR A 588 2.31 19.36 7.43
N ILE A 589 2.87 20.10 6.46
CA ILE A 589 3.42 19.54 5.23
C ILE A 589 4.95 19.68 5.28
N GLU A 590 5.64 18.56 5.15
CA GLU A 590 7.10 18.52 5.06
C GLU A 590 7.53 17.96 3.72
N ILE A 591 8.32 18.74 2.96
CA ILE A 591 9.03 18.24 1.79
C ILE A 591 10.42 17.81 2.26
N ARG A 592 10.79 16.56 2.01
CA ARG A 592 12.06 15.97 2.42
C ARG A 592 12.81 15.42 1.21
N HIS A 593 14.12 15.62 1.19
CA HIS A 593 15.00 14.98 0.23
C HIS A 593 14.91 13.46 0.38
N ALA A 594 15.23 12.72 -0.68
CA ALA A 594 15.36 11.26 -0.65
C ALA A 594 16.31 10.70 0.44
N VAL A 595 17.20 11.52 1.04
CA VAL A 595 18.06 11.14 2.18
C VAL A 595 17.41 11.38 3.55
N GLY A 596 16.18 11.92 3.58
CA GLY A 596 15.43 12.24 4.79
C GLY A 596 15.59 13.68 5.30
N THR A 597 16.55 14.45 4.78
CA THR A 597 16.78 15.86 5.14
C THR A 597 15.57 16.71 4.77
N LEU A 598 15.14 17.58 5.69
CA LEU A 598 14.07 18.54 5.44
C LEU A 598 14.50 19.56 4.39
N ILE A 599 13.68 19.73 3.35
CA ILE A 599 13.84 20.76 2.32
C ILE A 599 13.05 22.01 2.73
N THR A 600 11.75 21.84 2.97
CA THR A 600 10.88 22.91 3.46
C THR A 600 9.74 22.31 4.28
N LYS A 601 9.17 23.15 5.15
CA LYS A 601 8.05 22.80 6.02
C LYS A 601 7.07 23.97 6.05
N VAL A 602 5.79 23.64 6.06
CA VAL A 602 4.71 24.56 6.40
C VAL A 602 3.79 23.89 7.42
N THR A 603 3.54 24.57 8.53
CA THR A 603 2.49 24.24 9.49
C THR A 603 1.48 25.37 9.44
N PHE A 604 0.36 25.16 8.76
CA PHE A 604 -0.73 26.13 8.65
C PHE A 604 -1.90 25.72 9.56
N ILE A 605 -2.71 26.71 9.94
CA ILE A 605 -3.95 26.54 10.69
C ILE A 605 -5.05 27.38 10.03
N ASP A 606 -6.30 27.14 10.42
CA ASP A 606 -7.50 27.86 9.94
C ASP A 606 -7.77 29.18 10.70
N GLU A 607 -6.85 29.59 11.58
CA GLU A 607 -6.95 30.81 12.39
C GLU A 607 -5.84 31.83 12.07
N THR A 608 -6.08 33.11 12.40
CA THR A 608 -5.05 34.17 12.43
C THR A 608 -3.74 33.67 13.07
N PRO A 609 -2.55 33.93 12.49
CA PRO A 609 -2.26 34.87 11.40
C PRO A 609 -2.40 34.30 9.98
N TRP A 610 -2.94 33.10 9.79
CA TRP A 610 -3.14 32.52 8.46
C TRP A 610 -4.38 33.12 7.77
N PRO A 611 -4.39 33.25 6.44
CA PRO A 611 -5.55 33.77 5.71
C PRO A 611 -6.81 32.87 5.84
N GLY A 612 -7.75 33.25 6.70
CA GLY A 612 -8.99 32.48 6.94
C GLY A 612 -9.92 32.34 5.73
N ALA A 613 -9.76 33.15 4.68
CA ALA A 613 -10.55 32.95 3.45
C ALA A 613 -10.15 31.70 2.64
N ALA A 614 -8.99 31.09 2.94
CA ALA A 614 -8.62 29.80 2.38
C ALA A 614 -9.35 28.62 3.04
N ASP A 615 -10.08 28.86 4.14
CA ASP A 615 -10.86 27.87 4.86
C ASP A 615 -12.32 27.84 4.37
N GLY A 616 -12.69 26.84 3.58
CA GLY A 616 -14.09 26.57 3.19
C GLY A 616 -14.71 27.55 2.19
N ARG A 617 -14.09 28.71 1.92
CA ARG A 617 -14.62 29.75 1.00
C ARG A 617 -14.13 29.59 -0.44
N GLY A 618 -13.31 28.57 -0.69
CA GLY A 618 -12.85 28.17 -2.03
C GLY A 618 -11.63 28.89 -2.55
N PHE A 619 -10.97 29.70 -1.72
CA PHE A 619 -9.64 30.22 -2.04
C PHE A 619 -8.56 29.26 -1.52
N SER A 620 -7.34 29.36 -2.06
CA SER A 620 -6.17 28.65 -1.57
C SER A 620 -5.24 29.58 -0.78
N LEU A 621 -4.33 28.98 -0.02
CA LEU A 621 -3.17 29.67 0.52
C LEU A 621 -2.12 29.80 -0.59
N VAL A 622 -1.68 31.03 -0.89
CA VAL A 622 -0.60 31.31 -1.83
C VAL A 622 0.43 32.26 -1.20
N PRO A 623 1.72 32.17 -1.56
CA PRO A 623 2.72 33.09 -1.05
C PRO A 623 2.51 34.49 -1.64
N ILE A 624 2.76 35.53 -0.84
CA ILE A 624 2.73 36.94 -1.28
C ILE A 624 3.77 37.17 -2.38
N ASN A 625 4.95 36.54 -2.27
CA ASN A 625 6.03 36.65 -3.23
C ASN A 625 6.44 35.25 -3.74
N PRO A 626 5.72 34.68 -4.73
CA PRO A 626 5.91 33.29 -5.17
C PRO A 626 7.28 32.99 -5.78
N ASN A 627 8.06 34.02 -6.14
CA ASN A 627 9.38 33.87 -6.76
C ASN A 627 10.57 34.08 -5.79
N LEU A 628 10.30 34.45 -4.53
CA LEU A 628 11.37 34.70 -3.54
C LEU A 628 11.65 33.51 -2.62
N ASN A 629 10.85 32.43 -2.70
CA ASN A 629 10.87 31.29 -1.78
C ASN A 629 10.99 31.71 -0.30
N PRO A 630 10.08 32.55 0.21
CA PRO A 630 10.12 32.97 1.60
C PRO A 630 9.87 31.78 2.55
N ASP A 631 10.15 31.95 3.84
CA ASP A 631 9.89 30.90 4.84
C ASP A 631 8.41 30.51 4.82
N ALA A 632 8.14 29.30 4.32
CA ALA A 632 6.80 28.75 4.16
C ALA A 632 6.12 28.53 5.52
N ASN A 633 6.86 28.42 6.62
CA ASN A 633 6.29 28.22 7.95
C ASN A 633 5.87 29.53 8.63
N ASN A 634 6.06 30.68 7.97
CA ASN A 634 5.69 31.99 8.50
C ASN A 634 4.46 32.54 7.77
N ALA A 635 3.32 32.57 8.47
CA ALA A 635 2.03 33.02 7.95
C ALA A 635 2.05 34.41 7.30
N ILE A 636 2.95 35.32 7.72
CA ILE A 636 3.07 36.66 7.11
C ILE A 636 3.45 36.63 5.63
N ASN A 637 4.01 35.51 5.17
CA ASN A 637 4.40 35.33 3.79
C ASN A 637 3.26 34.80 2.91
N TRP A 638 2.09 34.52 3.50
CA TRP A 638 0.95 33.94 2.83
C TRP A 638 -0.20 34.95 2.70
N ARG A 639 -0.97 34.79 1.63
CA ARG A 639 -2.22 35.49 1.40
C ARG A 639 -3.23 34.51 0.79
N THR A 640 -4.48 34.93 0.78
CA THR A 640 -5.52 34.27 0.01
C THR A 640 -5.23 34.41 -1.49
N SER A 641 -5.54 33.37 -2.27
CA SER A 641 -5.49 33.44 -3.74
C SER A 641 -6.39 34.54 -4.30
N SER A 642 -6.06 35.03 -5.49
CA SER A 642 -6.81 36.09 -6.16
C SER A 642 -8.20 35.64 -6.67
N ALA A 643 -8.41 34.33 -6.81
CA ALA A 643 -9.62 33.74 -7.33
C ALA A 643 -10.06 32.48 -6.58
N ILE A 644 -11.37 32.22 -6.60
CA ILE A 644 -11.98 30.96 -6.14
C ILE A 644 -11.54 29.81 -7.04
N GLY A 645 -11.12 28.70 -6.44
CA GLY A 645 -10.44 27.59 -7.09
C GLY A 645 -8.94 27.81 -7.26
N GLY A 646 -8.41 28.92 -6.74
CA GLY A 646 -6.97 29.15 -6.76
C GLY A 646 -6.40 29.38 -8.17
N SER A 647 -5.11 29.07 -8.32
CA SER A 647 -4.31 29.33 -9.54
C SER A 647 -3.46 28.14 -10.01
N PRO A 648 -3.89 26.87 -9.89
CA PRO A 648 -3.01 25.74 -10.13
C PRO A 648 -2.40 25.74 -11.54
N GLY A 649 -1.12 25.39 -11.60
CA GLY A 649 -0.27 25.35 -12.79
C GLY A 649 0.38 26.69 -13.18
N LYS A 650 0.20 27.76 -12.40
CA LYS A 650 0.74 29.10 -12.69
C LYS A 650 0.88 29.96 -11.43
N ASP A 651 1.60 31.08 -11.55
CA ASP A 651 1.67 32.07 -10.48
C ASP A 651 0.30 32.72 -10.24
N ASP A 652 -0.11 32.82 -8.97
CA ASP A 652 -1.31 33.58 -8.59
C ASP A 652 -1.09 35.06 -8.88
N ALA A 653 -2.09 35.69 -9.51
CA ALA A 653 -2.05 37.11 -9.79
C ALA A 653 -2.17 37.92 -8.49
N ASP A 654 -1.66 39.15 -8.47
CA ASP A 654 -1.95 40.05 -7.37
C ASP A 654 -3.47 40.28 -7.27
N PRO A 655 -4.05 40.21 -6.06
CA PRO A 655 -5.48 40.40 -5.89
C PRO A 655 -5.82 41.83 -6.29
N ASN A 656 -6.74 41.98 -7.24
CA ASN A 656 -7.25 43.28 -7.67
C ASN A 656 -8.28 43.82 -6.66
N VAL A 657 -7.87 43.89 -5.39
CA VAL A 657 -8.67 44.45 -4.30
C VAL A 657 -8.29 45.92 -4.18
N PRO A 658 -9.23 46.86 -4.39
CA PRO A 658 -8.93 48.27 -4.24
C PRO A 658 -8.43 48.53 -2.81
N ARG A 659 -7.34 49.28 -2.69
CA ARG A 659 -6.81 49.67 -1.38
C ARG A 659 -7.82 50.57 -0.69
N ILE A 660 -8.46 50.08 0.37
CA ILE A 660 -9.36 50.84 1.23
C ILE A 660 -8.73 50.87 2.63
N LEU A 661 -8.67 52.05 3.23
CA LEU A 661 -8.13 52.26 4.57
C LEU A 661 -9.29 52.47 5.55
N ILE A 662 -9.19 51.89 6.74
CA ILE A 662 -10.01 52.35 7.86
C ILE A 662 -9.30 53.57 8.45
N THR A 663 -9.90 54.75 8.33
CA THR A 663 -9.29 56.02 8.75
C THR A 663 -9.82 56.54 10.07
N GLU A 664 -11.04 56.17 10.43
CA GLU A 664 -11.67 56.54 11.69
C GLU A 664 -12.48 55.37 12.27
N LEU A 665 -12.34 55.17 13.57
CA LEU A 665 -13.14 54.26 14.38
C LEU A 665 -13.70 55.06 15.57
N LEU A 666 -15.01 55.25 15.58
CA LEU A 666 -15.73 55.82 16.71
C LEU A 666 -16.48 54.68 17.40
N ALA A 667 -16.04 54.31 18.60
CA ALA A 667 -16.64 53.26 19.41
C ALA A 667 -17.05 53.80 20.79
N HIS A 668 -18.04 53.18 21.44
CA HIS A 668 -18.58 53.58 22.73
C HIS A 668 -19.21 54.98 22.74
N THR A 669 -20.08 55.25 21.77
CA THR A 669 -20.80 56.53 21.69
C THR A 669 -21.97 56.64 22.67
N ASP A 670 -22.17 57.84 23.24
CA ASP A 670 -23.34 58.13 24.07
C ASP A 670 -24.58 58.39 23.20
N PRO A 671 -25.76 57.84 23.53
CA PRO A 671 -26.98 58.17 22.80
C PRO A 671 -27.22 59.70 22.73
N PRO A 672 -27.58 60.24 21.55
CA PRO A 672 -28.08 59.54 20.37
C PRO A 672 -27.02 59.16 19.31
N GLN A 673 -25.73 59.28 19.61
CA GLN A 673 -24.67 58.93 18.67
C GLN A 673 -24.58 57.40 18.50
N LEU A 674 -24.07 56.97 17.34
CA LEU A 674 -23.86 55.56 16.99
C LEU A 674 -22.37 55.35 16.73
N ASP A 675 -21.90 54.14 16.99
CA ASP A 675 -20.55 53.73 16.63
C ASP A 675 -20.40 53.74 15.10
N THR A 676 -19.27 54.25 14.61
CA THR A 676 -19.02 54.41 13.16
C THR A 676 -17.64 53.91 12.78
N VAL A 677 -17.55 53.31 11.59
CA VAL A 677 -16.30 52.93 10.93
C VAL A 677 -16.21 53.70 9.61
N GLU A 678 -15.16 54.51 9.44
CA GLU A 678 -14.91 55.23 8.21
C GLU A 678 -13.98 54.44 7.29
N PHE A 679 -14.40 54.27 6.03
CA PHE A 679 -13.57 53.75 4.96
C PHE A 679 -13.13 54.87 4.02
N PHE A 680 -11.83 55.01 3.85
CA PHE A 680 -11.22 55.92 2.89
C PHE A 680 -10.63 55.17 1.70
N ASN A 681 -11.00 55.60 0.50
CA ASN A 681 -10.34 55.17 -0.74
C ASN A 681 -9.22 56.18 -1.10
N PRO A 682 -7.94 55.87 -0.84
CA PRO A 682 -6.82 56.73 -1.25
C PRO A 682 -6.56 56.74 -2.77
N GLY A 683 -7.26 55.92 -3.55
CA GLY A 683 -7.09 55.84 -5.01
C GLY A 683 -7.86 56.92 -5.78
N THR A 684 -7.51 57.09 -7.05
CA THR A 684 -8.18 58.03 -7.97
C THR A 684 -9.41 57.44 -8.68
N ASN A 685 -9.59 56.11 -8.61
CA ASN A 685 -10.72 55.39 -9.20
C ASN A 685 -11.70 54.95 -8.11
N SER A 686 -13.00 54.87 -8.43
CA SER A 686 -14.01 54.32 -7.52
C SER A 686 -13.67 52.88 -7.12
N ALA A 687 -13.57 52.63 -5.81
CA ALA A 687 -13.40 51.30 -5.25
C ALA A 687 -14.76 50.59 -5.15
N ASN A 688 -14.92 49.48 -5.87
CA ASN A 688 -16.10 48.64 -5.68
C ASN A 688 -15.90 47.77 -4.44
N ILE A 689 -16.57 48.14 -3.34
CA ILE A 689 -16.60 47.40 -2.07
C ILE A 689 -17.89 46.57 -1.91
N SER A 690 -18.68 46.41 -2.98
CA SER A 690 -19.91 45.62 -2.93
C SER A 690 -19.60 44.18 -2.53
N GLY A 691 -20.34 43.65 -1.54
CA GLY A 691 -20.15 42.29 -1.05
C GLY A 691 -19.01 42.13 -0.04
N TRP A 692 -18.29 43.20 0.31
CA TRP A 692 -17.38 43.17 1.46
C TRP A 692 -18.22 43.09 2.74
N PHE A 693 -17.74 42.32 3.72
CA PHE A 693 -18.29 42.31 5.06
C PHE A 693 -17.30 42.95 6.02
N LEU A 694 -17.80 43.73 6.96
CA LEU A 694 -17.03 44.29 8.06
C LEU A 694 -17.24 43.40 9.28
N THR A 695 -16.16 42.98 9.92
CA THR A 695 -16.21 42.21 11.17
C THR A 695 -15.13 42.73 12.12
N ASP A 696 -15.44 42.73 13.42
CA ASP A 696 -14.51 42.93 14.52
C ASP A 696 -13.99 41.59 15.09
N ASP A 697 -14.48 40.47 14.55
CA ASP A 697 -13.86 39.16 14.75
C ASP A 697 -12.47 39.17 14.09
N ARG A 698 -11.46 38.73 14.84
CA ARG A 698 -10.12 38.53 14.30
C ARG A 698 -10.14 37.25 13.44
N GLN A 699 -10.47 37.38 12.15
CA GLN A 699 -10.37 36.27 11.17
C GLN A 699 -8.91 35.97 10.85
#